data_AF-A0A351BN96-F1
#
_entry.id   AF-A0A351BN96-F1
#
_cell.length_a   1.000
_cell.length_b   1.000
_cell.length_c   1.000
_cell.angle_alpha   90.00
_cell.angle_beta   90.00
_cell.angle_gamma   90.00
#
_symmetry.space_group_name_H-M   'P 1'
#
loop_
_entity.id
_entity.type
_entity.pdbx_description
1 polymer ?
#
loop_
_entity_poly.entity_id
_entity_poly.type
_entity_poly.pdbx_seq_one_letter_code
_entity_poly.pdbx_strand_id
1 'polypeptide(L)'
;MAGDTWTDHNAHDPGITILEQLCYALTDLGYRSQFALPDLLTRAGHDPCADLPAPAQILPTSPVTISDLRKLVIDVPGVRNAWIDLVDEPAASFDSANREVSPLALATTPGAAAPSPNVSEIRIQGLLRVRIEMSGVEKTVEERSEAARAIRLEAARRLHRCRPLGVDVHEILVLDDEPISLGATLEIGAVGDATRLLASIYQSIAGYFSPAVPFRTLAEMLERGRRVDEIFEGPLLDHGFIDDEDLAGIERCNSVRISDLIRVLMAVPGVLAVKSLHFTDGDGKPLKDWLLTVDADKTPRFDLEKSEIRLERRGLRIDQAGIIGAEQVLYESLRCETARRSPFGEHESELRPPPGRDRHVANYHSIQEHFPMTYGIGAAGLPQSVPPARHALAKQLKAYLMFYDQLLANQFAQLANVGKLFSFHDEAPDANDAADADDSYRSYFSQVVPDDGVLGLDEIRVWGPDEHRARLQRITEEPSDPAGSKSKPGLQRRNRFLDHLLARFGEQFHDYALLQAGEGAAAGMTPAERLARDKRAFLRDYPRIGRDRGIAFNLLEPAGADNRSGLEWRLRRKLGIADDDRFYLLEHILLRPLPGDVYQSGPLFRDAQVRDPYSLQISLVFPGWIKRYRDPNFRQFVEQTVVDETPAHLS
;
A
#
# COMPACT_ATOMS: atom_id res chain seq x y z
N MET A 1 56.75 -0.43 -9.53
CA MET A 1 56.60 0.45 -10.72
C MET A 1 57.78 1.42 -10.91
N ALA A 2 58.56 1.75 -9.88
CA ALA A 2 59.73 2.65 -10.00
C ALA A 2 60.99 2.12 -9.27
N GLY A 3 61.14 0.80 -9.10
CA GLY A 3 62.19 0.21 -8.25
C GLY A 3 63.62 0.51 -8.68
N ASP A 4 63.84 0.86 -9.96
CA ASP A 4 65.16 1.23 -10.49
C ASP A 4 65.45 2.74 -10.37
N THR A 5 64.44 3.59 -10.16
CA THR A 5 64.56 5.06 -10.13
C THR A 5 64.30 5.66 -8.74
N TRP A 6 63.48 5.01 -7.92
CA TRP A 6 63.26 5.35 -6.52
C TRP A 6 63.66 4.14 -5.67
N THR A 7 64.90 4.18 -5.17
CA THR A 7 65.53 3.03 -4.48
C THR A 7 65.54 3.19 -2.96
N ASP A 8 65.49 4.43 -2.45
CA ASP A 8 65.42 4.72 -1.02
C ASP A 8 63.96 4.79 -0.55
N HIS A 9 63.59 3.95 0.41
CA HIS A 9 62.23 3.86 0.96
C HIS A 9 62.24 4.07 2.49
N ASN A 10 63.25 4.77 3.00
CA ASN A 10 63.38 5.06 4.42
C ASN A 10 62.55 6.29 4.84
N ALA A 11 62.25 6.39 6.14
CA ALA A 11 61.38 7.45 6.70
C ALA A 11 61.90 8.89 6.54
N HIS A 12 63.16 9.09 6.14
CA HIS A 12 63.72 10.41 5.90
C HIS A 12 63.43 10.94 4.48
N ASP A 13 62.98 10.06 3.57
CA ASP A 13 62.62 10.44 2.21
C ASP A 13 61.29 11.21 2.21
N PRO A 14 61.24 12.44 1.67
CA PRO A 14 60.01 13.20 1.55
C PRO A 14 58.90 12.49 0.76
N GLY A 15 59.24 11.66 -0.23
CA GLY A 15 58.27 10.85 -0.97
C GLY A 15 57.57 9.82 -0.09
N ILE A 16 58.29 9.21 0.85
CA ILE A 16 57.70 8.30 1.84
C ILE A 16 56.79 9.07 2.79
N THR A 17 57.22 10.25 3.28
CA THR A 17 56.37 11.07 4.16
C THR A 17 55.06 11.50 3.49
N ILE A 18 55.10 11.85 2.19
CA ILE A 18 53.91 12.19 1.41
C ILE A 18 53.00 10.96 1.29
N LEU A 19 53.58 9.80 0.97
CA LEU A 19 52.83 8.56 0.84
C LEU A 19 52.16 8.16 2.16
N GLU A 20 52.85 8.31 3.29
CA GLU A 20 52.29 8.04 4.62
C GLU A 20 51.07 8.92 4.92
N GLN A 21 51.13 10.23 4.61
CA GLN A 21 49.97 11.11 4.80
C GLN A 21 48.79 10.73 3.89
N LEU A 22 49.06 10.32 2.65
CA LEU A 22 48.04 9.81 1.74
C LEU A 22 47.41 8.51 2.26
N CYS A 23 48.24 7.58 2.75
CA CYS A 23 47.78 6.33 3.34
C CYS A 23 46.92 6.58 4.59
N TYR A 24 47.26 7.57 5.41
CA TYR A 24 46.45 7.97 6.55
C TYR A 24 45.06 8.49 6.13
N ALA A 25 45.00 9.41 5.17
CA ALA A 25 43.74 9.94 4.66
C ALA A 25 42.86 8.86 4.00
N LEU A 26 43.48 7.92 3.27
CA LEU A 26 42.77 6.75 2.73
C LEU A 26 42.25 5.81 3.83
N THR A 27 42.99 5.67 4.94
CA THR A 27 42.54 4.90 6.10
C THR A 27 41.33 5.55 6.76
N ASP A 28 41.30 6.88 6.88
CA ASP A 28 40.13 7.62 7.37
C ASP A 28 38.92 7.44 6.44
N LEU A 29 39.09 7.59 5.13
CA LEU A 29 38.03 7.33 4.16
C LEU A 29 37.49 5.88 4.29
N GLY A 30 38.40 4.91 4.40
CA GLY A 30 38.06 3.51 4.61
C GLY A 30 37.28 3.28 5.90
N TYR A 31 37.70 3.90 7.00
CA TYR A 31 37.00 3.87 8.29
C TYR A 31 35.58 4.44 8.19
N ARG A 32 35.41 5.62 7.59
CA ARG A 32 34.08 6.25 7.44
C ARG A 32 33.17 5.49 6.50
N SER A 33 33.70 4.84 5.47
CA SER A 33 32.92 4.00 4.54
C SER A 33 32.30 2.76 5.21
N GLN A 34 32.79 2.37 6.39
CA GLN A 34 32.31 1.21 7.16
C GLN A 34 31.24 1.58 8.20
N PHE A 35 30.82 2.86 8.26
CA PHE A 35 29.70 3.23 9.12
C PHE A 35 28.42 2.48 8.73
N ALA A 36 27.52 2.34 9.70
CA ALA A 36 26.25 1.67 9.49
C ALA A 36 25.48 2.35 8.34
N LEU A 37 24.83 1.56 7.48
CA LEU A 37 24.15 2.09 6.30
C LEU A 37 23.12 3.20 6.63
N PRO A 38 22.30 3.11 7.70
CA PRO A 38 21.42 4.22 8.08
C PRO A 38 22.20 5.52 8.32
N ASP A 39 23.34 5.47 8.99
CA ASP A 39 24.17 6.65 9.27
C ASP A 39 24.81 7.25 8.00
N LEU A 40 25.16 6.42 7.02
CA LEU A 40 25.70 6.87 5.73
C LEU A 40 24.65 7.51 4.83
N LEU A 41 23.39 7.10 4.98
CA LEU A 41 22.29 7.60 4.18
C LEU A 41 21.62 8.83 4.83
N THR A 42 21.72 9.00 6.15
CA THR A 42 21.22 10.19 6.89
C THR A 42 22.02 11.45 6.57
N ARG A 43 21.32 12.56 6.36
CA ARG A 43 21.93 13.88 6.09
C ARG A 43 21.17 15.00 6.77
N ALA A 44 21.86 15.90 7.48
CA ALA A 44 21.28 17.15 7.97
C ALA A 44 19.92 16.98 8.69
N GLY A 45 19.70 15.83 9.34
CA GLY A 45 18.44 15.48 10.01
C GLY A 45 17.36 14.82 9.13
N HIS A 46 17.57 14.67 7.81
CA HIS A 46 16.70 13.91 6.91
C HIS A 46 16.91 12.40 7.10
N ASP A 47 15.82 11.69 7.39
CA ASP A 47 15.81 10.23 7.48
C ASP A 47 15.75 9.62 6.05
N PRO A 48 16.76 8.88 5.61
CA PRO A 48 16.78 8.25 4.29
C PRO A 48 15.72 7.16 4.13
N CYS A 49 15.26 6.58 5.24
CA CYS A 49 14.16 5.62 5.24
C CYS A 49 12.80 6.32 5.08
N ALA A 50 12.74 7.66 5.19
CA ALA A 50 11.54 8.43 4.88
C ALA A 50 11.24 8.46 3.37
N ASP A 51 12.28 8.36 2.54
CA ASP A 51 12.12 8.35 1.08
C ASP A 51 11.52 7.04 0.56
N LEU A 52 11.64 5.96 1.33
CA LEU A 52 11.08 4.65 1.01
C LEU A 52 9.71 4.45 1.69
N PRO A 53 8.73 3.86 1.00
CA PRO A 53 7.43 3.62 1.60
C PRO A 53 7.53 2.57 2.71
N ALA A 54 6.83 2.81 3.82
CA ALA A 54 6.76 1.85 4.93
C ALA A 54 5.99 0.57 4.52
N PRO A 55 6.16 -0.56 5.22
CA PRO A 55 5.42 -1.80 4.94
C PRO A 55 3.90 -1.59 4.78
N ALA A 56 3.27 -0.84 5.69
CA ALA A 56 1.83 -0.52 5.64
C ALA A 56 1.42 0.36 4.44
N GLN A 57 2.38 0.96 3.73
CA GLN A 57 2.12 1.78 2.52
C GLN A 57 2.34 0.98 1.23
N ILE A 58 3.24 -0.01 1.24
CA ILE A 58 3.72 -0.68 0.03
C ILE A 58 3.24 -2.13 -0.12
N LEU A 59 2.96 -2.82 0.99
CA LEU A 59 2.54 -4.22 0.99
C LEU A 59 1.03 -4.40 0.80
N PRO A 60 0.15 -3.57 1.43
CA PRO A 60 -1.28 -3.71 1.22
C PRO A 60 -1.67 -3.59 -0.24
N THR A 61 -2.63 -4.42 -0.64
CA THR A 61 -3.29 -4.34 -1.93
C THR A 61 -4.71 -3.82 -1.74
N SER A 62 -5.28 -3.26 -2.80
CA SER A 62 -6.73 -3.10 -2.83
C SER A 62 -7.41 -4.46 -2.74
N PRO A 63 -8.69 -4.53 -2.32
CA PRO A 63 -9.41 -5.79 -2.27
C PRO A 63 -9.50 -6.40 -3.68
N VAL A 64 -9.02 -7.64 -3.82
CA VAL A 64 -9.07 -8.39 -5.08
C VAL A 64 -10.08 -9.53 -4.97
N THR A 65 -10.22 -10.11 -3.78
CA THR A 65 -11.10 -11.24 -3.54
C THR A 65 -12.41 -10.84 -2.86
N ILE A 66 -13.39 -11.73 -2.91
CA ILE A 66 -14.63 -11.60 -2.12
C ILE A 66 -14.33 -11.54 -0.62
N SER A 67 -13.30 -12.28 -0.15
CA SER A 67 -12.84 -12.24 1.24
C SER A 67 -12.34 -10.86 1.64
N ASP A 68 -11.56 -10.20 0.77
CA ASP A 68 -11.05 -8.85 1.02
C ASP A 68 -12.18 -7.82 1.11
N LEU A 69 -13.14 -7.89 0.18
CA LEU A 69 -14.33 -7.03 0.21
C LEU A 69 -15.15 -7.30 1.48
N ARG A 70 -15.26 -8.56 1.92
CA ARG A 70 -15.91 -8.96 3.17
C ARG A 70 -15.22 -8.33 4.38
N LYS A 71 -13.87 -8.38 4.46
CA LYS A 71 -13.09 -7.73 5.52
C LYS A 71 -13.39 -6.23 5.61
N LEU A 72 -13.47 -5.53 4.47
CA LEU A 72 -13.80 -4.09 4.44
C LEU A 72 -15.20 -3.76 4.96
N VAL A 73 -16.19 -4.60 4.68
CA VAL A 73 -17.55 -4.43 5.21
C VAL A 73 -17.60 -4.77 6.69
N ILE A 74 -16.90 -5.83 7.13
CA ILE A 74 -16.78 -6.18 8.55
C ILE A 74 -16.13 -5.03 9.32
N ASP A 75 -15.13 -4.37 8.76
CA ASP A 75 -14.42 -3.25 9.39
C ASP A 75 -15.29 -1.99 9.62
N VAL A 76 -16.50 -1.91 9.03
CA VAL A 76 -17.46 -0.85 9.33
C VAL A 76 -17.91 -0.91 10.79
N PRO A 77 -17.83 0.19 11.57
CA PRO A 77 -18.34 0.22 12.94
C PRO A 77 -19.81 -0.18 13.04
N GLY A 78 -20.14 -1.04 14.00
CA GLY A 78 -21.50 -1.56 14.21
C GLY A 78 -21.81 -2.85 13.46
N VAL A 79 -20.98 -3.25 12.49
CA VAL A 79 -21.07 -4.57 11.84
C VAL A 79 -20.51 -5.66 12.76
N ARG A 80 -21.17 -6.81 12.83
CA ARG A 80 -20.64 -8.00 13.52
C ARG A 80 -20.00 -8.96 12.53
N ASN A 81 -20.67 -9.17 11.42
CA ASN A 81 -20.24 -10.02 10.32
C ASN A 81 -20.86 -9.53 9.01
N ALA A 82 -20.33 -9.98 7.90
CA ALA A 82 -20.89 -9.73 6.58
C ALA A 82 -20.60 -10.91 5.66
N TRP A 83 -21.42 -11.05 4.62
CA TRP A 83 -21.22 -12.02 3.55
C TRP A 83 -21.44 -11.34 2.21
N ILE A 84 -20.67 -11.76 1.21
CA ILE A 84 -20.73 -11.21 -0.14
C ILE A 84 -20.87 -12.38 -1.09
N ASP A 85 -21.93 -12.35 -1.89
CA ASP A 85 -22.26 -13.40 -2.85
C ASP A 85 -22.30 -12.80 -4.26
N LEU A 86 -21.95 -13.60 -5.26
CA LEU A 86 -22.16 -13.24 -6.66
C LEU A 86 -23.63 -13.41 -7.01
N VAL A 87 -24.21 -12.41 -7.68
CA VAL A 87 -25.58 -12.46 -8.16
C VAL A 87 -25.65 -13.34 -9.40
N ASP A 88 -26.53 -14.35 -9.37
CA ASP A 88 -26.81 -15.26 -10.48
C ASP A 88 -28.28 -15.16 -10.89
N GLU A 89 -28.69 -13.94 -11.27
CA GLU A 89 -30.05 -13.60 -11.67
C GLU A 89 -30.05 -13.08 -13.12
N PRO A 90 -31.09 -13.38 -13.92
CA PRO A 90 -31.21 -12.84 -15.27
C PRO A 90 -31.38 -11.32 -15.20
N ALA A 91 -30.59 -10.58 -15.99
CA ALA A 91 -30.63 -9.12 -16.03
C ALA A 91 -31.04 -8.53 -17.39
N ALA A 92 -30.78 -9.25 -18.49
CA ALA A 92 -31.16 -8.85 -19.85
C ALA A 92 -31.43 -10.07 -20.74
N SER A 93 -31.81 -9.83 -21.99
CA SER A 93 -32.00 -10.86 -23.01
C SER A 93 -31.25 -10.53 -24.29
N PHE A 94 -30.78 -11.55 -25.00
CA PHE A 94 -30.09 -11.46 -26.29
C PHE A 94 -30.88 -12.20 -27.36
N ASP A 95 -31.25 -11.51 -28.43
CA ASP A 95 -31.83 -12.08 -29.65
C ASP A 95 -30.73 -12.34 -30.68
N SER A 96 -30.44 -13.62 -30.93
CA SER A 96 -29.41 -14.03 -31.88
C SER A 96 -29.76 -13.79 -33.35
N ALA A 97 -31.04 -13.70 -33.72
CA ALA A 97 -31.46 -13.48 -35.09
C ALA A 97 -31.27 -12.02 -35.52
N ASN A 98 -31.57 -11.09 -34.60
CA ASN A 98 -31.42 -9.66 -34.82
C ASN A 98 -30.09 -9.09 -34.27
N ARG A 99 -29.34 -9.89 -33.50
CA ARG A 99 -28.13 -9.47 -32.76
C ARG A 99 -28.40 -8.28 -31.83
N GLU A 100 -29.53 -8.31 -31.15
CA GLU A 100 -29.99 -7.23 -30.28
C GLU A 100 -30.02 -7.67 -28.82
N VAL A 101 -29.64 -6.75 -27.93
CA VAL A 101 -29.77 -6.91 -26.48
C VAL A 101 -30.94 -6.06 -25.99
N SER A 102 -31.84 -6.64 -25.21
CA SER A 102 -33.03 -5.97 -24.68
C SER A 102 -33.17 -6.18 -23.17
N PRO A 103 -33.81 -5.25 -22.43
CA PRO A 103 -34.16 -5.47 -21.03
C PRO A 103 -35.00 -6.73 -20.87
N LEU A 104 -34.96 -7.36 -19.69
CA LEU A 104 -35.91 -8.44 -19.39
C LEU A 104 -37.34 -7.90 -19.44
N ALA A 105 -38.20 -8.57 -20.21
CA ALA A 105 -39.62 -8.29 -20.18
C ALA A 105 -40.13 -8.52 -18.76
N LEU A 106 -40.80 -7.51 -18.17
CA LEU A 106 -41.56 -7.68 -16.92
C LEU A 106 -42.52 -8.87 -17.11
N ALA A 107 -42.29 -9.94 -16.35
CA ALA A 107 -43.10 -11.15 -16.38
C ALA A 107 -44.49 -10.91 -15.77
N THR A 108 -45.31 -10.06 -16.38
CA THR A 108 -46.74 -9.93 -16.07
C THR A 108 -47.51 -9.45 -17.30
N THR A 109 -47.71 -10.32 -18.27
CA THR A 109 -48.93 -10.29 -19.08
C THR A 109 -49.40 -11.73 -19.27
N PRO A 110 -50.53 -12.13 -18.66
CA PRO A 110 -51.12 -13.45 -18.91
C PRO A 110 -51.43 -13.55 -20.41
N GLY A 111 -50.72 -14.43 -21.13
CA GLY A 111 -50.84 -14.58 -22.59
C GLY A 111 -49.59 -14.21 -23.41
N ALA A 112 -48.47 -13.83 -22.77
CA ALA A 112 -47.21 -13.65 -23.48
C ALA A 112 -46.79 -14.97 -24.15
N ALA A 113 -46.53 -14.92 -25.46
CA ALA A 113 -46.05 -16.06 -26.24
C ALA A 113 -44.77 -16.62 -25.62
N ALA A 114 -44.57 -17.94 -25.72
CA ALA A 114 -43.31 -18.57 -25.34
C ALA A 114 -42.14 -17.80 -25.97
N PRO A 115 -41.04 -17.54 -25.23
CA PRO A 115 -39.91 -16.82 -25.77
C PRO A 115 -39.44 -17.49 -27.07
N SER A 116 -39.20 -16.69 -28.10
CA SER A 116 -38.67 -17.17 -29.37
C SER A 116 -37.43 -18.04 -29.14
N PRO A 117 -37.22 -19.14 -29.88
CA PRO A 117 -36.06 -20.02 -29.70
C PRO A 117 -34.72 -19.31 -29.93
N ASN A 118 -34.72 -18.11 -30.52
CA ASN A 118 -33.54 -17.30 -30.78
C ASN A 118 -33.18 -16.34 -29.63
N VAL A 119 -34.02 -16.25 -28.59
CA VAL A 119 -33.83 -15.36 -27.44
C VAL A 119 -33.27 -16.14 -26.26
N SER A 120 -32.19 -15.62 -25.68
CA SER A 120 -31.51 -16.20 -24.51
C SER A 120 -31.34 -15.18 -23.40
N GLU A 121 -31.39 -15.62 -22.14
CA GLU A 121 -31.13 -14.75 -20.99
C GLU A 121 -29.64 -14.43 -20.87
N ILE A 122 -29.34 -13.23 -20.40
CA ILE A 122 -28.02 -12.76 -20.00
C ILE A 122 -28.01 -12.66 -18.48
N ARG A 123 -27.06 -13.36 -17.85
CA ARG A 123 -26.78 -13.29 -16.43
C ARG A 123 -25.44 -12.58 -16.25
N ILE A 124 -25.50 -11.33 -15.79
CA ILE A 124 -24.33 -10.45 -15.76
C ILE A 124 -23.40 -10.91 -14.63
N GLN A 125 -22.17 -11.23 -14.98
CA GLN A 125 -21.12 -11.58 -14.05
C GLN A 125 -20.50 -10.31 -13.42
N GLY A 126 -19.96 -10.46 -12.21
CA GLY A 126 -19.35 -9.34 -11.49
C GLY A 126 -20.34 -8.50 -10.68
N LEU A 127 -21.58 -8.95 -10.48
CA LEU A 127 -22.53 -8.29 -9.59
C LEU A 127 -22.44 -8.87 -8.17
N LEU A 128 -22.29 -8.00 -7.18
CA LEU A 128 -22.13 -8.37 -5.77
C LEU A 128 -23.39 -8.06 -4.95
N ARG A 129 -23.84 -9.05 -4.18
CA ARG A 129 -24.87 -8.91 -3.13
C ARG A 129 -24.19 -8.94 -1.77
N VAL A 130 -24.33 -7.87 -1.01
CA VAL A 130 -23.72 -7.72 0.32
C VAL A 130 -24.79 -7.90 1.39
N ARG A 131 -24.56 -8.82 2.31
CA ARG A 131 -25.42 -9.08 3.46
C ARG A 131 -24.67 -8.73 4.74
N ILE A 132 -25.27 -7.91 5.57
CA ILE A 132 -24.63 -7.36 6.77
C ILE A 132 -25.40 -7.77 8.02
N GLU A 133 -24.68 -8.34 8.97
CA GLU A 133 -25.17 -8.62 10.32
C GLU A 133 -24.72 -7.51 11.28
N MET A 134 -25.65 -6.97 12.06
CA MET A 134 -25.35 -5.93 13.05
C MET A 134 -24.88 -6.51 14.39
N SER A 135 -24.08 -5.74 15.13
CA SER A 135 -23.64 -6.10 16.49
C SER A 135 -24.76 -6.19 17.52
N GLY A 136 -25.89 -5.49 17.27
CA GLY A 136 -27.10 -5.54 18.08
C GLY A 136 -26.90 -4.94 19.47
N VAL A 137 -26.08 -3.88 19.55
CA VAL A 137 -25.84 -3.08 20.77
C VAL A 137 -26.97 -2.05 20.97
N GLU A 138 -27.68 -1.74 19.90
CA GLU A 138 -28.84 -0.85 19.84
C GLU A 138 -30.00 -1.43 20.66
N LYS A 139 -30.62 -0.59 21.50
CA LYS A 139 -31.67 -1.04 22.44
C LYS A 139 -33.08 -0.75 21.94
N THR A 140 -33.25 0.26 21.09
CA THR A 140 -34.55 0.65 20.53
C THR A 140 -34.68 0.34 19.03
N VAL A 141 -35.92 0.27 18.53
CA VAL A 141 -36.21 0.03 17.11
C VAL A 141 -35.75 1.21 16.25
N GLU A 142 -35.91 2.44 16.75
CA GLU A 142 -35.47 3.67 16.10
C GLU A 142 -33.95 3.72 15.97
N GLU A 143 -33.21 3.45 17.06
CA GLU A 143 -31.73 3.37 17.05
C GLU A 143 -31.24 2.32 16.05
N ARG A 144 -31.88 1.16 16.01
CA ARG A 144 -31.52 0.08 15.07
C ARG A 144 -31.73 0.51 13.62
N SER A 145 -32.86 1.14 13.31
CA SER A 145 -33.14 1.62 11.95
C SER A 145 -32.15 2.69 11.49
N GLU A 146 -31.79 3.61 12.38
CA GLU A 146 -30.77 4.63 12.10
C GLU A 146 -29.38 4.02 11.92
N ALA A 147 -28.98 3.09 12.80
CA ALA A 147 -27.72 2.37 12.71
C ALA A 147 -27.64 1.52 11.43
N ALA A 148 -28.70 0.80 11.07
CA ALA A 148 -28.77 0.04 9.82
C ALA A 148 -28.60 0.94 8.59
N ARG A 149 -29.24 2.12 8.59
CA ARG A 149 -29.06 3.12 7.52
C ARG A 149 -27.63 3.64 7.46
N ALA A 150 -27.02 3.94 8.60
CA ALA A 150 -25.65 4.43 8.70
C ALA A 150 -24.64 3.39 8.23
N ILE A 151 -24.76 2.15 8.70
CA ILE A 151 -23.93 1.00 8.29
C ILE A 151 -24.04 0.76 6.79
N ARG A 152 -25.27 0.74 6.24
CA ARG A 152 -25.47 0.56 4.79
C ARG A 152 -24.79 1.65 3.97
N LEU A 153 -24.90 2.91 4.41
CA LEU A 153 -24.26 4.05 3.72
C LEU A 153 -22.73 3.97 3.79
N GLU A 154 -22.18 3.61 4.94
CA GLU A 154 -20.73 3.51 5.14
C GLU A 154 -20.14 2.31 4.40
N ALA A 155 -20.80 1.15 4.44
CA ALA A 155 -20.43 -0.01 3.64
C ALA A 155 -20.46 0.33 2.14
N ALA A 156 -21.49 1.03 1.67
CA ALA A 156 -21.57 1.50 0.29
C ALA A 156 -20.38 2.40 -0.08
N ARG A 157 -20.05 3.39 0.77
CA ARG A 157 -18.90 4.28 0.54
C ARG A 157 -17.58 3.53 0.45
N ARG A 158 -17.32 2.62 1.39
CA ARG A 158 -16.08 1.83 1.40
C ARG A 158 -15.97 0.95 0.17
N LEU A 159 -17.03 0.23 -0.19
CA LEU A 159 -17.05 -0.64 -1.37
C LEU A 159 -16.87 0.16 -2.66
N HIS A 160 -17.53 1.31 -2.83
CA HIS A 160 -17.38 2.11 -4.04
C HIS A 160 -15.99 2.75 -4.18
N ARG A 161 -15.33 3.08 -3.06
CA ARG A 161 -13.95 3.59 -3.04
C ARG A 161 -12.93 2.57 -3.58
N CYS A 162 -13.23 1.28 -3.46
CA CYS A 162 -12.30 0.20 -3.81
C CYS A 162 -12.92 -0.86 -4.74
N ARG A 163 -14.00 -0.49 -5.45
CA ARG A 163 -14.73 -1.37 -6.35
C ARG A 163 -13.79 -1.94 -7.41
N PRO A 164 -13.69 -3.26 -7.62
CA PRO A 164 -12.89 -3.80 -8.71
C PRO A 164 -13.44 -3.39 -10.08
N LEU A 165 -12.55 -3.23 -11.08
CA LEU A 165 -12.93 -2.95 -12.47
C LEU A 165 -13.85 -4.03 -13.02
N GLY A 166 -14.93 -3.64 -13.69
CA GLY A 166 -15.89 -4.60 -14.26
C GLY A 166 -16.73 -5.37 -13.24
N VAL A 167 -16.67 -4.99 -11.95
CA VAL A 167 -17.50 -5.52 -10.85
C VAL A 167 -18.34 -4.39 -10.29
N ASP A 168 -19.59 -4.64 -9.89
CA ASP A 168 -20.46 -3.63 -9.31
C ASP A 168 -21.32 -4.17 -8.16
N VAL A 169 -21.73 -3.29 -7.26
CA VAL A 169 -22.58 -3.65 -6.12
C VAL A 169 -24.04 -3.61 -6.56
N HIS A 170 -24.68 -4.78 -6.61
CA HIS A 170 -26.09 -4.90 -6.96
C HIS A 170 -26.98 -4.43 -5.81
N GLU A 171 -26.72 -4.91 -4.60
CA GLU A 171 -27.47 -4.50 -3.41
C GLU A 171 -26.69 -4.70 -2.10
N ILE A 172 -27.09 -3.93 -1.08
CA ILE A 172 -26.57 -4.04 0.29
C ILE A 172 -27.77 -4.21 1.22
N LEU A 173 -27.90 -5.40 1.79
CA LEU A 173 -28.95 -5.81 2.71
C LEU A 173 -28.40 -5.84 4.13
N VAL A 174 -28.98 -5.04 5.02
CA VAL A 174 -28.77 -5.19 6.47
C VAL A 174 -29.84 -6.15 6.96
N LEU A 175 -29.40 -7.31 7.48
CA LEU A 175 -30.30 -8.40 7.82
C LEU A 175 -31.07 -8.12 9.11
N ASP A 176 -32.32 -8.54 9.14
CA ASP A 176 -33.13 -8.51 10.36
C ASP A 176 -32.79 -9.68 11.29
N ASP A 177 -33.11 -9.53 12.56
CA ASP A 177 -32.93 -10.62 13.53
C ASP A 177 -34.12 -11.58 13.48
N GLU A 178 -33.82 -12.86 13.52
CA GLU A 178 -34.78 -13.92 13.83
C GLU A 178 -34.53 -14.38 15.27
N PRO A 179 -35.35 -13.93 16.24
CA PRO A 179 -35.16 -14.28 17.64
C PRO A 179 -35.44 -15.78 17.85
N ILE A 180 -34.47 -16.48 18.44
CA ILE A 180 -34.54 -17.89 18.79
C ILE A 180 -34.50 -18.02 20.30
N SER A 181 -35.57 -18.56 20.85
CA SER A 181 -35.73 -18.83 22.28
C SER A 181 -35.44 -20.30 22.60
N LEU A 182 -34.79 -20.55 23.74
CA LEU A 182 -34.35 -21.87 24.17
C LEU A 182 -34.83 -22.19 25.59
N GLY A 183 -35.22 -23.44 25.80
CA GLY A 183 -35.42 -24.03 27.12
C GLY A 183 -34.32 -25.04 27.44
N ALA A 184 -33.57 -24.84 28.52
CA ALA A 184 -32.46 -25.72 28.91
C ALA A 184 -32.43 -26.00 30.41
N THR A 185 -32.05 -27.22 30.80
CA THR A 185 -31.69 -27.58 32.18
C THR A 185 -30.29 -28.18 32.19
N LEU A 186 -29.37 -27.54 32.93
CA LEU A 186 -27.95 -27.85 32.94
C LEU A 186 -27.51 -28.29 34.33
N GLU A 187 -26.82 -29.43 34.43
CA GLU A 187 -26.14 -29.87 35.65
C GLU A 187 -24.76 -29.21 35.72
N ILE A 188 -24.46 -28.54 36.83
CA ILE A 188 -23.20 -27.82 37.03
C ILE A 188 -22.35 -28.43 38.15
N GLY A 189 -21.03 -28.23 38.03
CA GLY A 189 -20.04 -28.70 38.99
C GLY A 189 -19.92 -27.82 40.23
N ALA A 190 -18.78 -27.94 40.92
CA ALA A 190 -18.40 -26.98 41.96
C ALA A 190 -17.87 -25.71 41.29
N VAL A 191 -18.70 -24.67 41.23
CA VAL A 191 -18.36 -23.38 40.60
C VAL A 191 -18.39 -22.28 41.66
N GLY A 192 -17.40 -21.38 41.62
CA GLY A 192 -17.27 -20.28 42.59
C GLY A 192 -18.23 -19.12 42.36
N ASP A 193 -18.70 -18.94 41.12
CA ASP A 193 -19.60 -17.86 40.71
C ASP A 193 -20.62 -18.37 39.67
N ALA A 194 -21.88 -18.53 40.10
CA ALA A 194 -22.97 -18.98 39.25
C ALA A 194 -23.42 -17.90 38.24
N THR A 195 -23.32 -16.62 38.61
CA THR A 195 -23.67 -15.48 37.76
C THR A 195 -22.76 -15.41 36.55
N ARG A 196 -21.44 -15.51 36.77
CA ARG A 196 -20.46 -15.54 35.67
C ARG A 196 -20.59 -16.77 34.79
N LEU A 197 -20.90 -17.93 35.36
CA LEU A 197 -21.15 -19.15 34.59
C LEU A 197 -22.35 -18.96 33.65
N LEU A 198 -23.46 -18.42 34.16
CA LEU A 198 -24.67 -18.20 33.37
C LEU A 198 -24.44 -17.18 32.25
N ALA A 199 -23.74 -16.08 32.52
CA ALA A 199 -23.33 -15.12 31.49
C ALA A 199 -22.42 -15.75 30.41
N SER A 200 -21.51 -16.66 30.81
CA SER A 200 -20.63 -17.40 29.87
C SER A 200 -21.43 -18.39 29.01
N ILE A 201 -22.46 -19.02 29.57
CA ILE A 201 -23.40 -19.88 28.84
C ILE A 201 -24.15 -19.06 27.79
N TYR A 202 -24.70 -17.89 28.16
CA TYR A 202 -25.38 -17.00 27.22
C TYR A 202 -24.45 -16.52 26.10
N GLN A 203 -23.21 -16.15 26.43
CA GLN A 203 -22.19 -15.79 25.45
C GLN A 203 -21.87 -16.94 24.48
N SER A 204 -21.80 -18.17 24.98
CA SER A 204 -21.52 -19.35 24.15
C SER A 204 -22.67 -19.68 23.20
N ILE A 205 -23.91 -19.60 23.67
CA ILE A 205 -25.11 -19.77 22.83
C ILE A 205 -25.16 -18.67 21.75
N ALA A 206 -25.00 -17.40 22.16
CA ALA A 206 -25.03 -16.27 21.24
C ALA A 206 -23.88 -16.32 20.22
N GLY A 207 -22.69 -16.76 20.63
CA GLY A 207 -21.54 -16.96 19.76
C GLY A 207 -21.70 -18.11 18.76
N TYR A 208 -22.49 -19.13 19.10
CA TYR A 208 -22.86 -20.20 18.15
C TYR A 208 -23.85 -19.71 17.08
N PHE A 209 -24.85 -18.90 17.46
CA PHE A 209 -25.79 -18.33 16.49
C PHE A 209 -25.14 -17.27 15.61
N SER A 210 -24.31 -16.43 16.23
CA SER A 210 -23.72 -15.25 15.61
C SER A 210 -22.23 -15.17 15.99
N PRO A 211 -21.37 -15.94 15.32
CA PRO A 211 -19.92 -15.90 15.55
C PRO A 211 -19.36 -14.53 15.22
N ALA A 212 -18.62 -13.93 16.16
CA ALA A 212 -17.94 -12.65 15.95
C ALA A 212 -16.60 -12.87 15.23
N VAL A 213 -16.27 -11.96 14.30
CA VAL A 213 -14.99 -11.99 13.60
C VAL A 213 -13.92 -11.30 14.47
N PRO A 214 -12.82 -11.99 14.84
CA PRO A 214 -11.80 -11.43 15.70
C PRO A 214 -10.93 -10.42 14.94
N PHE A 215 -10.73 -9.24 15.54
CA PHE A 215 -9.70 -8.29 15.12
C PHE A 215 -8.43 -8.53 15.94
N ARG A 216 -7.29 -8.50 15.26
CA ARG A 216 -5.96 -8.76 15.83
C ARG A 216 -5.08 -7.54 15.71
N THR A 217 -4.21 -7.35 16.69
CA THR A 217 -3.13 -6.34 16.60
C THR A 217 -1.96 -6.89 15.79
N LEU A 218 -1.07 -6.00 15.35
CA LEU A 218 0.16 -6.42 14.66
C LEU A 218 1.01 -7.36 15.54
N ALA A 219 1.10 -7.08 16.83
CA ALA A 219 1.87 -7.89 17.78
C ALA A 219 1.30 -9.31 17.90
N GLU A 220 -0.03 -9.45 18.01
CA GLU A 220 -0.69 -10.76 18.07
C GLU A 220 -0.43 -11.59 16.80
N MET A 221 -0.45 -10.94 15.63
CA MET A 221 -0.17 -11.63 14.36
C MET A 221 1.29 -12.10 14.27
N LEU A 222 2.24 -11.28 14.73
CA LEU A 222 3.66 -11.65 14.78
C LEU A 222 3.93 -12.78 15.79
N GLU A 223 3.29 -12.75 16.96
CA GLU A 223 3.40 -13.82 17.98
C GLU A 223 2.86 -15.16 17.47
N ARG A 224 1.87 -15.14 16.56
CA ARG A 224 1.36 -16.33 15.86
C ARG A 224 2.31 -16.83 14.76
N GLY A 225 3.43 -16.15 14.54
CA GLY A 225 4.45 -16.54 13.55
C GLY A 225 4.13 -16.11 12.12
N ARG A 226 3.15 -15.23 11.91
CA ARG A 226 2.85 -14.66 10.58
C ARG A 226 3.95 -13.69 10.17
N ARG A 227 4.33 -13.72 8.90
CA ARG A 227 5.33 -12.79 8.36
C ARG A 227 4.68 -11.44 8.03
N VAL A 228 5.47 -10.37 8.04
CA VAL A 228 4.97 -9.02 7.76
C VAL A 228 4.27 -8.93 6.39
N ASP A 229 4.80 -9.58 5.36
CA ASP A 229 4.17 -9.64 4.04
C ASP A 229 2.84 -10.40 4.02
N GLU A 230 2.66 -11.42 4.86
CA GLU A 230 1.40 -12.15 5.01
C GLU A 230 0.36 -11.40 5.85
N ILE A 231 0.81 -10.55 6.77
CA ILE A 231 -0.06 -9.74 7.64
C ILE A 231 -0.68 -8.58 6.86
N PHE A 232 0.13 -7.93 6.02
CA PHE A 232 -0.32 -6.82 5.18
C PHE A 232 -0.86 -7.29 3.82
N GLU A 233 -1.10 -8.58 3.62
CA GLU A 233 -1.75 -9.09 2.42
C GLU A 233 -3.23 -8.69 2.40
N GLY A 234 -3.69 -8.14 1.27
CA GLY A 234 -5.05 -7.62 1.13
C GLY A 234 -5.22 -6.17 1.61
N PRO A 235 -6.47 -5.73 1.85
CA PRO A 235 -6.79 -4.35 2.16
C PRO A 235 -6.38 -3.96 3.58
N LEU A 236 -5.83 -2.76 3.72
CA LEU A 236 -5.58 -2.16 5.03
C LEU A 236 -6.92 -1.76 5.67
N LEU A 237 -7.15 -2.22 6.90
CA LEU A 237 -8.38 -1.97 7.68
C LEU A 237 -8.14 -0.87 8.73
N ASP A 238 -9.22 -0.24 9.20
CA ASP A 238 -9.14 0.83 10.19
C ASP A 238 -9.00 0.30 11.64
N HIS A 239 -9.30 -0.97 11.90
CA HIS A 239 -9.36 -1.54 13.25
C HIS A 239 -8.47 -2.77 13.49
N GLY A 240 -7.28 -2.81 12.87
CA GLY A 240 -6.33 -3.93 13.01
C GLY A 240 -6.41 -4.91 11.85
N PHE A 241 -6.17 -6.20 12.12
CA PHE A 241 -6.09 -7.25 11.10
C PHE A 241 -7.15 -8.33 11.32
N ILE A 242 -7.64 -8.91 10.23
CA ILE A 242 -8.51 -10.09 10.24
C ILE A 242 -7.74 -11.23 9.56
N ASP A 243 -7.48 -12.30 10.31
CA ASP A 243 -6.82 -13.49 9.78
C ASP A 243 -7.75 -14.24 8.82
N ASP A 244 -7.25 -14.61 7.64
CA ASP A 244 -8.01 -15.35 6.63
C ASP A 244 -8.45 -16.73 7.10
N GLU A 245 -7.65 -17.41 7.94
CA GLU A 245 -8.01 -18.71 8.51
C GLU A 245 -9.19 -18.58 9.48
N ASP A 246 -9.15 -17.55 10.34
CA ASP A 246 -10.25 -17.25 11.27
C ASP A 246 -11.52 -16.89 10.48
N LEU A 247 -11.40 -16.09 9.41
CA LEU A 247 -12.54 -15.65 8.61
C LEU A 247 -13.18 -16.76 7.77
N ALA A 248 -12.38 -17.68 7.22
CA ALA A 248 -12.84 -18.80 6.41
C ALA A 248 -13.69 -19.81 7.22
N GLY A 249 -13.39 -19.97 8.51
CA GLY A 249 -14.16 -20.83 9.40
C GLY A 249 -15.52 -20.26 9.82
N ILE A 250 -15.79 -18.98 9.54
CA ILE A 250 -17.00 -18.28 9.98
C ILE A 250 -18.00 -18.20 8.83
N GLU A 251 -18.87 -19.21 8.76
CA GLU A 251 -20.00 -19.26 7.84
C GLU A 251 -21.28 -18.68 8.45
N ARG A 252 -22.24 -18.31 7.58
CA ARG A 252 -23.56 -17.85 8.02
C ARG A 252 -24.36 -19.01 8.61
N CYS A 253 -24.91 -18.81 9.80
CA CYS A 253 -25.78 -19.80 10.44
C CYS A 253 -27.17 -19.84 9.77
N ASN A 254 -27.32 -20.69 8.75
CA ASN A 254 -28.58 -20.89 8.03
C ASN A 254 -29.53 -21.86 8.75
N SER A 255 -29.03 -22.65 9.69
CA SER A 255 -29.86 -23.59 10.45
C SER A 255 -29.25 -23.88 11.82
N VAL A 256 -30.09 -23.97 12.83
CA VAL A 256 -29.70 -24.18 14.23
C VAL A 256 -30.08 -25.61 14.66
N ARG A 257 -29.11 -26.36 15.20
CA ARG A 257 -29.32 -27.74 15.65
C ARG A 257 -29.15 -27.86 17.17
N ILE A 258 -30.09 -28.55 17.82
CA ILE A 258 -30.01 -28.87 19.26
C ILE A 258 -28.74 -29.67 19.59
N SER A 259 -28.36 -30.62 18.73
CA SER A 259 -27.16 -31.45 18.96
C SER A 259 -25.85 -30.65 18.97
N ASP A 260 -25.75 -29.58 18.17
CA ASP A 260 -24.57 -28.70 18.14
C ASP A 260 -24.56 -27.79 19.36
N LEU A 261 -25.72 -27.24 19.74
CA LEU A 261 -25.86 -26.48 20.99
C LEU A 261 -25.48 -27.30 22.23
N ILE A 262 -25.84 -28.60 22.29
CA ILE A 262 -25.38 -29.48 23.38
C ILE A 262 -23.85 -29.51 23.45
N ARG A 263 -23.16 -29.63 22.30
CA ARG A 263 -21.69 -29.63 22.26
C ARG A 263 -21.11 -28.29 22.73
N VAL A 264 -21.69 -27.18 22.28
CA VAL A 264 -21.30 -25.82 22.69
C VAL A 264 -21.44 -25.65 24.20
N LEU A 265 -22.57 -26.06 24.77
CA LEU A 265 -22.84 -25.95 26.21
C LEU A 265 -21.94 -26.85 27.06
N MET A 266 -21.68 -28.07 26.59
CA MET A 266 -20.77 -29.02 27.26
C MET A 266 -19.31 -28.55 27.24
N ALA A 267 -18.93 -27.68 26.31
CA ALA A 267 -17.58 -27.09 26.27
C ALA A 267 -17.39 -25.96 27.30
N VAL A 268 -18.47 -25.41 27.88
CA VAL A 268 -18.38 -24.33 28.86
C VAL A 268 -17.82 -24.87 30.18
N PRO A 269 -16.68 -24.34 30.68
CA PRO A 269 -16.10 -24.78 31.93
C PRO A 269 -17.08 -24.62 33.10
N GLY A 270 -17.43 -25.73 33.76
CA GLY A 270 -18.36 -25.76 34.89
C GLY A 270 -19.69 -26.46 34.59
N VAL A 271 -20.04 -26.68 33.33
CA VAL A 271 -21.18 -27.52 32.92
C VAL A 271 -20.75 -29.00 32.93
N LEU A 272 -21.47 -29.85 33.66
CA LEU A 272 -21.21 -31.29 33.75
C LEU A 272 -22.09 -32.10 32.80
N ALA A 273 -23.35 -31.70 32.62
CA ALA A 273 -24.29 -32.38 31.73
C ALA A 273 -25.42 -31.46 31.28
N VAL A 274 -25.93 -31.69 30.07
CA VAL A 274 -27.18 -31.09 29.57
C VAL A 274 -28.31 -32.10 29.79
N LYS A 275 -29.21 -31.83 30.75
CA LYS A 275 -30.35 -32.75 31.06
C LYS A 275 -31.47 -32.63 30.04
N SER A 276 -31.79 -31.41 29.62
CA SER A 276 -32.78 -31.13 28.60
C SER A 276 -32.39 -29.87 27.84
N LEU A 277 -32.64 -29.86 26.53
CA LEU A 277 -32.50 -28.70 25.65
C LEU A 277 -33.53 -28.81 24.52
N HIS A 278 -34.30 -27.74 24.31
CA HIS A 278 -35.32 -27.64 23.26
C HIS A 278 -35.50 -26.19 22.81
N PHE A 279 -36.00 -25.99 21.60
CA PHE A 279 -36.49 -24.66 21.19
C PHE A 279 -37.84 -24.37 21.83
N THR A 280 -38.15 -23.10 22.07
CA THR A 280 -39.46 -22.67 22.54
C THR A 280 -40.16 -21.82 21.49
N ASP A 281 -41.48 -21.92 21.39
CA ASP A 281 -42.28 -20.99 20.60
C ASP A 281 -42.36 -19.60 21.27
N GLY A 282 -42.93 -18.62 20.56
CA GLY A 282 -43.07 -17.25 21.06
C GLY A 282 -43.90 -17.11 22.35
N ASP A 283 -44.59 -18.17 22.77
CA ASP A 283 -45.39 -18.30 23.99
C ASP A 283 -44.69 -19.18 25.07
N GLY A 284 -43.44 -19.60 24.84
CA GLY A 284 -42.62 -20.36 25.78
C GLY A 284 -42.88 -21.87 25.81
N LYS A 285 -43.63 -22.44 24.84
CA LYS A 285 -43.89 -23.88 24.80
C LYS A 285 -42.79 -24.63 24.06
N PRO A 286 -42.43 -25.86 24.50
CA PRO A 286 -41.39 -26.64 23.87
C PRO A 286 -41.79 -27.11 22.46
N LEU A 287 -40.96 -26.78 21.48
CA LEU A 287 -41.03 -27.33 20.12
C LEU A 287 -40.41 -28.72 20.09
N LYS A 288 -40.99 -29.63 19.30
CA LYS A 288 -40.47 -31.00 19.11
C LYS A 288 -39.37 -31.07 18.06
N ASP A 289 -39.13 -29.99 17.33
CA ASP A 289 -38.16 -29.95 16.24
C ASP A 289 -36.73 -29.84 16.78
N TRP A 290 -35.83 -30.59 16.16
CA TRP A 290 -34.41 -30.65 16.54
C TRP A 290 -33.54 -29.74 15.67
N LEU A 291 -34.14 -29.16 14.63
CA LEU A 291 -33.55 -28.30 13.62
C LEU A 291 -34.50 -27.14 13.35
N LEU A 292 -33.99 -25.91 13.46
CA LEU A 292 -34.67 -24.72 12.95
C LEU A 292 -33.91 -24.20 11.74
N THR A 293 -34.63 -23.89 10.66
CA THR A 293 -34.09 -23.21 9.49
C THR A 293 -34.31 -21.71 9.65
N VAL A 294 -33.27 -20.92 9.43
CA VAL A 294 -33.33 -19.45 9.46
C VAL A 294 -33.72 -18.94 8.07
N ASP A 295 -34.53 -17.89 8.02
CA ASP A 295 -34.85 -17.22 6.77
C ASP A 295 -33.59 -16.73 6.04
N ALA A 296 -33.59 -16.78 4.71
CA ALA A 296 -32.45 -16.41 3.90
C ALA A 296 -32.05 -14.93 4.06
N ASP A 297 -32.98 -14.07 4.47
CA ASP A 297 -32.77 -12.64 4.67
C ASP A 297 -32.71 -12.22 6.16
N LYS A 298 -32.52 -13.19 7.07
CA LYS A 298 -32.40 -12.94 8.51
C LYS A 298 -31.14 -13.57 9.12
N THR A 299 -30.85 -13.17 10.36
CA THR A 299 -29.78 -13.75 11.18
C THR A 299 -30.34 -14.26 12.51
N PRO A 300 -29.95 -15.45 12.97
CA PRO A 300 -30.46 -15.99 14.22
C PRO A 300 -29.92 -15.19 15.40
N ARG A 301 -30.80 -14.76 16.31
CA ARG A 301 -30.41 -14.04 17.53
C ARG A 301 -30.92 -14.75 18.76
N PHE A 302 -30.06 -14.89 19.77
CA PHE A 302 -30.47 -15.47 21.04
C PHE A 302 -31.42 -14.53 21.78
N ASP A 303 -32.66 -14.97 21.98
CA ASP A 303 -33.68 -14.22 22.71
C ASP A 303 -33.55 -14.51 24.21
N LEU A 304 -32.87 -13.61 24.91
CA LEU A 304 -32.63 -13.74 26.35
C LEU A 304 -33.89 -13.63 27.20
N GLU A 305 -34.87 -12.81 26.77
CA GLU A 305 -36.06 -12.51 27.57
C GLU A 305 -37.05 -13.68 27.58
N LYS A 306 -37.15 -14.40 26.45
CA LYS A 306 -38.05 -15.55 26.29
C LYS A 306 -37.38 -16.90 26.51
N SER A 307 -36.06 -16.94 26.67
CA SER A 307 -35.33 -18.18 26.95
C SER A 307 -35.35 -18.52 28.43
N GLU A 308 -35.52 -19.80 28.76
CA GLU A 308 -35.48 -20.30 30.12
C GLU A 308 -34.32 -21.30 30.30
N ILE A 309 -33.21 -20.83 30.88
CA ILE A 309 -32.03 -21.65 31.17
C ILE A 309 -31.91 -21.86 32.68
N ARG A 310 -32.06 -23.11 33.12
CA ARG A 310 -32.04 -23.52 34.52
C ARG A 310 -30.73 -24.22 34.88
N LEU A 311 -30.14 -23.84 36.02
CA LEU A 311 -28.92 -24.44 36.55
C LEU A 311 -29.25 -25.31 37.77
N GLU A 312 -28.83 -26.57 37.73
CA GLU A 312 -29.00 -27.55 38.80
C GLU A 312 -27.65 -28.10 39.29
N ARG A 313 -27.56 -28.38 40.58
CA ARG A 313 -26.44 -29.14 41.15
C ARG A 313 -26.95 -30.15 42.15
N ARG A 314 -26.71 -31.43 41.91
CA ARG A 314 -27.23 -32.55 42.73
C ARG A 314 -28.74 -32.46 42.94
N GLY A 315 -29.48 -31.97 41.93
CA GLY A 315 -30.93 -31.78 41.97
C GLY A 315 -31.40 -30.53 42.73
N LEU A 316 -30.50 -29.67 43.22
CA LEU A 316 -30.85 -28.38 43.80
C LEU A 316 -30.76 -27.29 42.74
N ARG A 317 -31.81 -26.46 42.67
CA ARG A 317 -31.93 -25.30 41.80
C ARG A 317 -31.06 -24.14 42.34
N ILE A 318 -30.14 -23.62 41.53
CA ILE A 318 -29.16 -22.60 41.96
C ILE A 318 -29.49 -21.19 41.45
N ASP A 319 -30.31 -21.03 40.42
CA ASP A 319 -30.77 -19.76 39.82
C ASP A 319 -31.76 -18.97 40.70
N GLN A 320 -31.32 -18.57 41.90
CA GLN A 320 -32.10 -17.75 42.84
C GLN A 320 -32.19 -16.28 42.40
N ALA A 321 -33.17 -15.55 42.95
CA ALA A 321 -33.52 -14.16 42.59
C ALA A 321 -32.38 -13.11 42.67
N GLY A 322 -31.25 -13.41 43.32
CA GLY A 322 -30.07 -12.53 43.34
C GLY A 322 -29.08 -12.73 42.19
N ILE A 323 -29.20 -13.85 41.46
CA ILE A 323 -28.42 -14.15 40.25
C ILE A 323 -29.15 -13.59 39.02
N ILE A 324 -30.49 -13.64 39.04
CA ILE A 324 -31.38 -13.14 37.98
C ILE A 324 -31.33 -11.61 37.94
N GLY A 325 -30.92 -11.06 36.80
CA GLY A 325 -30.62 -9.65 36.54
C GLY A 325 -29.12 -9.33 36.52
N ALA A 326 -28.33 -9.87 37.45
CA ALA A 326 -26.89 -9.60 37.52
C ALA A 326 -26.10 -10.30 36.39
N GLU A 327 -26.54 -11.49 35.99
CA GLU A 327 -26.01 -12.22 34.85
C GLU A 327 -26.31 -11.51 33.53
N GLN A 328 -27.49 -10.88 33.40
CA GLN A 328 -27.89 -10.16 32.20
C GLN A 328 -27.00 -8.92 32.02
N VAL A 329 -26.75 -8.17 33.09
CA VAL A 329 -25.84 -7.02 33.09
C VAL A 329 -24.42 -7.45 32.72
N LEU A 330 -23.93 -8.56 33.29
CA LEU A 330 -22.60 -9.09 32.97
C LEU A 330 -22.51 -9.59 31.52
N TYR A 331 -23.56 -10.23 31.01
CA TYR A 331 -23.62 -10.63 29.61
C TYR A 331 -23.64 -9.42 28.67
N GLU A 332 -24.42 -8.38 28.97
CA GLU A 332 -24.42 -7.12 28.22
C GLU A 332 -23.02 -6.46 28.23
N SER A 333 -22.32 -6.44 29.37
CA SER A 333 -20.98 -5.88 29.45
C SER A 333 -19.97 -6.66 28.61
N LEU A 334 -19.99 -8.00 28.69
CA LEU A 334 -19.12 -8.87 27.89
C LEU A 334 -19.40 -8.74 26.39
N ARG A 335 -20.67 -8.59 26.00
CA ARG A 335 -21.05 -8.32 24.61
C ARG A 335 -20.49 -6.99 24.12
N CYS A 336 -20.63 -5.93 24.91
CA CYS A 336 -20.08 -4.61 24.59
C CYS A 336 -18.55 -4.65 24.48
N GLU A 337 -17.85 -5.37 25.37
CA GLU A 337 -16.40 -5.56 25.28
C GLU A 337 -15.99 -6.32 24.02
N THR A 338 -16.70 -7.39 23.68
CA THR A 338 -16.42 -8.17 22.45
C THR A 338 -16.68 -7.36 21.18
N ALA A 339 -17.63 -6.43 21.22
CA ALA A 339 -17.94 -5.53 20.10
C ALA A 339 -16.98 -4.33 19.99
N ARG A 340 -16.17 -4.04 21.03
CA ARG A 340 -15.19 -2.96 21.00
C ARG A 340 -14.05 -3.33 20.07
N ARG A 341 -13.68 -2.37 19.23
CA ARG A 341 -12.56 -2.48 18.31
C ARG A 341 -11.53 -1.43 18.67
N SER A 342 -10.27 -1.83 18.65
CA SER A 342 -9.15 -0.90 18.77
C SER A 342 -8.86 -0.31 17.39
N PRO A 343 -8.74 1.02 17.25
CA PRO A 343 -8.31 1.60 15.99
C PRO A 343 -6.89 1.18 15.67
N PHE A 344 -6.58 1.08 14.39
CA PHE A 344 -5.24 0.84 13.87
C PHE A 344 -4.29 1.95 14.35
N GLY A 345 -3.26 1.57 15.08
CA GLY A 345 -2.36 2.52 15.73
C GLY A 345 -1.25 3.04 14.81
N GLU A 346 -0.78 4.28 15.04
CA GLU A 346 0.38 4.83 14.32
C GLU A 346 1.63 3.92 14.44
N HIS A 347 1.84 3.31 15.61
CA HIS A 347 2.95 2.36 15.84
C HIS A 347 2.83 1.06 15.04
N GLU A 348 1.62 0.65 14.64
CA GLU A 348 1.41 -0.52 13.77
C GLU A 348 1.68 -0.19 12.30
N SER A 349 1.60 1.10 11.93
CA SER A 349 1.88 1.58 10.58
C SER A 349 3.37 1.79 10.28
N GLU A 350 4.17 2.01 11.32
CA GLU A 350 5.56 2.48 11.20
C GLU A 350 6.58 1.40 11.60
N LEU A 351 6.71 0.38 10.75
CA LEU A 351 7.71 -0.70 10.88
C LEU A 351 9.10 -0.32 10.32
N ARG A 352 9.41 0.97 10.23
CA ARG A 352 10.69 1.43 9.70
C ARG A 352 11.81 1.20 10.71
N PRO A 353 13.05 0.93 10.25
CA PRO A 353 14.20 0.94 11.14
C PRO A 353 14.34 2.33 11.78
N PRO A 354 14.97 2.43 12.97
CA PRO A 354 15.21 3.71 13.60
C PRO A 354 16.07 4.60 12.68
N PRO A 355 15.83 5.93 12.68
CA PRO A 355 16.61 6.84 11.87
C PRO A 355 18.10 6.77 12.24
N GLY A 356 18.96 6.81 11.23
CA GLY A 356 20.41 6.90 11.43
C GLY A 356 20.83 8.26 11.98
N ARG A 357 22.08 8.36 12.43
CA ARG A 357 22.69 9.62 12.87
C ARG A 357 23.55 10.21 11.76
N ASP A 358 23.45 11.51 11.52
CA ASP A 358 24.40 12.21 10.64
C ASP A 358 25.82 12.18 11.25
N ARG A 359 26.75 11.55 10.53
CA ARG A 359 28.15 11.40 10.93
C ARG A 359 29.05 12.48 10.34
N HIS A 360 28.49 13.40 9.53
CA HIS A 360 29.20 14.46 8.83
C HIS A 360 30.41 13.94 8.03
N VAL A 361 30.21 12.85 7.29
CA VAL A 361 31.28 12.17 6.55
C VAL A 361 31.95 13.05 5.49
N ALA A 362 31.27 14.12 5.03
CA ALA A 362 31.82 15.11 4.10
C ALA A 362 33.00 15.89 4.68
N ASN A 363 33.11 16.03 6.01
CA ASN A 363 34.12 16.88 6.65
C ASN A 363 35.53 16.37 6.38
N TYR A 364 36.24 17.04 5.47
CA TYR A 364 37.59 16.69 5.07
C TYR A 364 38.60 17.73 5.56
N HIS A 365 39.70 17.26 6.12
CA HIS A 365 40.86 18.09 6.47
C HIS A 365 41.98 17.80 5.46
N SER A 366 42.63 18.85 4.96
CA SER A 366 43.70 18.70 3.97
C SER A 366 44.86 17.90 4.58
N ILE A 367 45.45 16.99 3.80
CA ILE A 367 46.64 16.25 4.23
C ILE A 367 47.80 17.20 4.54
N GLN A 368 47.80 18.41 3.98
CA GLN A 368 48.83 19.43 4.18
C GLN A 368 48.90 19.91 5.64
N GLU A 369 47.81 19.78 6.42
CA GLU A 369 47.79 20.07 7.86
C GLU A 369 48.61 19.06 8.67
N HIS A 370 48.76 17.84 8.17
CA HIS A 370 49.43 16.75 8.88
C HIS A 370 50.94 16.68 8.60
N PHE A 371 51.46 17.51 7.69
CA PHE A 371 52.88 17.51 7.38
C PHE A 371 53.73 18.09 8.53
N PRO A 372 54.95 17.57 8.73
CA PRO A 372 55.90 18.14 9.68
C PRO A 372 56.16 19.63 9.40
N MET A 373 56.31 20.41 10.47
CA MET A 373 56.55 21.86 10.42
C MET A 373 57.73 22.28 9.54
N THR A 374 58.73 21.41 9.36
CA THR A 374 59.91 21.65 8.52
C THR A 374 59.57 21.86 7.04
N TYR A 375 58.43 21.34 6.57
CA TYR A 375 57.97 21.49 5.19
C TYR A 375 57.44 22.91 4.94
N GLY A 376 56.97 23.61 5.99
CA GLY A 376 56.49 24.99 5.90
C GLY A 376 55.17 25.16 5.15
N ILE A 377 54.40 24.08 4.99
CA ILE A 377 53.13 24.07 4.26
C ILE A 377 51.88 24.02 5.15
N GLY A 378 52.01 23.58 6.39
CA GLY A 378 50.92 23.54 7.36
C GLY A 378 50.60 24.92 7.96
N ALA A 379 49.76 24.93 9.00
CA ALA A 379 49.17 26.14 9.59
C ALA A 379 50.17 27.22 10.03
N ALA A 380 51.34 26.83 10.58
CA ALA A 380 52.33 27.82 11.03
C ALA A 380 53.18 28.39 9.89
N GLY A 381 53.09 27.85 8.67
CA GLY A 381 53.71 28.38 7.46
C GLY A 381 55.23 28.56 7.56
N LEU A 382 55.76 29.49 6.76
CA LEU A 382 57.16 29.91 6.79
C LEU A 382 57.27 31.33 7.34
N PRO A 383 58.29 31.64 8.18
CA PRO A 383 58.54 33.01 8.63
C PRO A 383 58.79 33.98 7.47
N GLN A 384 58.38 35.24 7.63
CA GLN A 384 58.63 36.30 6.63
C GLN A 384 60.13 36.59 6.40
N SER A 385 60.99 36.23 7.36
CA SER A 385 62.44 36.36 7.26
C SER A 385 63.09 35.38 6.27
N VAL A 386 62.35 34.35 5.83
CA VAL A 386 62.83 33.33 4.91
C VAL A 386 62.86 33.88 3.47
N PRO A 387 63.89 33.56 2.65
CA PRO A 387 64.00 34.08 1.28
C PRO A 387 62.79 33.75 0.39
N PRO A 388 62.42 34.62 -0.57
CA PRO A 388 61.29 34.40 -1.48
C PRO A 388 61.33 33.07 -2.23
N ALA A 389 62.54 32.58 -2.58
CA ALA A 389 62.71 31.28 -3.24
C ALA A 389 62.17 30.11 -2.40
N ARG A 390 62.32 30.15 -1.07
CA ARG A 390 61.82 29.08 -0.19
C ARG A 390 60.31 29.15 -0.01
N HIS A 391 59.73 30.35 -0.01
CA HIS A 391 58.26 30.54 -0.09
C HIS A 391 57.71 29.99 -1.42
N ALA A 392 58.39 30.21 -2.54
CA ALA A 392 58.00 29.65 -3.84
C ALA A 392 58.04 28.11 -3.85
N LEU A 393 59.08 27.49 -3.27
CA LEU A 393 59.16 26.03 -3.14
C LEU A 393 58.03 25.44 -2.28
N ALA A 394 57.67 26.13 -1.18
CA ALA A 394 56.53 25.71 -0.36
C ALA A 394 55.22 25.79 -1.14
N LYS A 395 54.98 26.87 -1.89
CA LYS A 395 53.80 27.01 -2.77
C LYS A 395 53.77 25.93 -3.86
N GLN A 396 54.93 25.60 -4.45
CA GLN A 396 55.03 24.52 -5.44
C GLN A 396 54.64 23.16 -4.84
N LEU A 397 55.10 22.86 -3.62
CA LEU A 397 54.71 21.62 -2.93
C LEU A 397 53.22 21.60 -2.59
N LYS A 398 52.67 22.72 -2.07
CA LYS A 398 51.23 22.83 -1.83
C LYS A 398 50.42 22.57 -3.10
N ALA A 399 50.82 23.16 -4.23
CA ALA A 399 50.18 22.94 -5.52
C ALA A 399 50.26 21.47 -5.98
N TYR A 400 51.40 20.81 -5.75
CA TYR A 400 51.55 19.37 -6.03
C TYR A 400 50.61 18.51 -5.17
N LEU A 401 50.49 18.82 -3.87
CA LEU A 401 49.63 18.08 -2.94
C LEU A 401 48.13 18.34 -3.17
N MET A 402 47.76 19.52 -3.66
CA MET A 402 46.38 19.87 -4.00
C MET A 402 45.73 18.89 -4.98
N PHE A 403 46.50 18.27 -5.87
CA PHE A 403 45.97 17.24 -6.77
C PHE A 403 45.40 16.05 -5.98
N TYR A 404 46.15 15.54 -5.00
CA TYR A 404 45.72 14.41 -4.18
C TYR A 404 44.64 14.81 -3.18
N ASP A 405 44.79 15.98 -2.55
CA ASP A 405 43.76 16.53 -1.65
C ASP A 405 42.42 16.65 -2.35
N GLN A 406 42.40 17.12 -3.61
CA GLN A 406 41.15 17.28 -4.35
C GLN A 406 40.51 15.93 -4.68
N LEU A 407 41.29 14.90 -5.00
CA LEU A 407 40.76 13.56 -5.20
C LEU A 407 40.16 12.99 -3.90
N LEU A 408 40.84 13.17 -2.76
CA LEU A 408 40.35 12.73 -1.45
C LEU A 408 39.08 13.48 -1.06
N ALA A 409 39.08 14.82 -1.16
CA ALA A 409 37.92 15.66 -0.90
C ALA A 409 36.70 15.21 -1.71
N ASN A 410 36.89 14.89 -3.00
CA ASN A 410 35.83 14.35 -3.86
C ASN A 410 35.30 13.00 -3.36
N GLN A 411 36.14 12.09 -2.85
CA GLN A 411 35.67 10.81 -2.31
C GLN A 411 34.82 11.00 -1.05
N PHE A 412 35.20 11.91 -0.15
CA PHE A 412 34.37 12.24 1.01
C PHE A 412 33.04 12.88 0.60
N ALA A 413 33.05 13.76 -0.42
CA ALA A 413 31.83 14.32 -1.00
C ALA A 413 30.95 13.23 -1.64
N GLN A 414 31.54 12.27 -2.36
CA GLN A 414 30.81 11.15 -2.94
C GLN A 414 30.16 10.28 -1.86
N LEU A 415 30.91 9.96 -0.80
CA LEU A 415 30.41 9.15 0.32
C LEU A 415 29.24 9.85 1.03
N ALA A 416 29.36 11.14 1.31
CA ALA A 416 28.28 11.95 1.88
C ALA A 416 27.04 11.97 0.97
N ASN A 417 27.26 11.92 -0.34
CA ASN A 417 26.21 12.04 -1.34
C ASN A 417 25.66 10.69 -1.86
N VAL A 418 25.95 9.54 -1.24
CA VAL A 418 25.41 8.23 -1.66
C VAL A 418 23.87 8.15 -1.64
N GLY A 419 23.20 8.62 -0.58
CA GLY A 419 21.72 8.65 -0.51
C GLY A 419 21.03 9.40 -1.66
N LYS A 420 21.68 10.42 -2.23
CA LYS A 420 21.21 11.24 -3.37
C LYS A 420 21.05 10.35 -4.61
N LEU A 421 21.93 9.35 -4.75
CA LEU A 421 21.91 8.38 -5.84
C LEU A 421 20.76 7.38 -5.74
N PHE A 422 20.25 7.11 -4.54
CA PHE A 422 19.16 6.17 -4.29
C PHE A 422 17.81 6.84 -3.98
N SER A 423 17.78 8.17 -3.86
CA SER A 423 16.52 8.91 -3.78
C SER A 423 15.87 9.03 -5.16
N PHE A 424 14.54 9.13 -5.19
CA PHE A 424 13.76 9.41 -6.40
C PHE A 424 12.85 10.64 -6.21
N HIS A 425 12.87 11.29 -5.05
CA HIS A 425 12.14 12.54 -4.78
C HIS A 425 12.89 13.74 -5.36
N ASP A 426 12.16 14.83 -5.64
CA ASP A 426 12.76 16.11 -6.01
C ASP A 426 13.38 16.71 -4.75
N GLU A 427 14.71 16.79 -4.70
CA GLU A 427 15.38 17.50 -3.62
C GLU A 427 15.03 18.98 -3.74
N ALA A 428 14.58 19.58 -2.62
CA ALA A 428 14.61 21.03 -2.53
C ALA A 428 16.08 21.46 -2.71
N PRO A 429 16.38 22.49 -3.53
CA PRO A 429 17.75 22.96 -3.67
C PRO A 429 18.26 23.33 -2.28
N ASP A 430 19.40 22.76 -1.89
CA ASP A 430 20.09 23.11 -0.65
C ASP A 430 20.25 24.63 -0.62
N ALA A 431 19.93 25.28 0.51
CA ALA A 431 19.94 26.75 0.62
C ALA A 431 21.32 27.38 0.33
N ASN A 432 22.38 26.56 0.31
CA ASN A 432 23.76 26.95 -0.02
C ASN A 432 24.14 26.67 -1.49
N ASP A 433 23.31 25.98 -2.29
CA ASP A 433 23.58 25.56 -3.67
C ASP A 433 22.52 26.10 -4.66
N ALA A 434 21.89 27.24 -4.34
CA ALA A 434 20.83 27.87 -5.13
C ALA A 434 21.26 28.36 -6.55
N ALA A 435 22.51 28.15 -6.96
CA ALA A 435 23.06 28.64 -8.22
C ALA A 435 22.91 27.68 -9.42
N ASP A 436 22.61 26.39 -9.21
CA ASP A 436 22.57 25.39 -10.30
C ASP A 436 21.23 24.64 -10.38
N ALA A 437 20.31 25.14 -11.20
CA ALA A 437 19.03 24.48 -11.49
C ALA A 437 19.17 23.15 -12.29
N ASP A 438 20.38 22.78 -12.73
CA ASP A 438 20.68 21.54 -13.49
C ASP A 438 21.20 20.39 -12.57
N ASP A 439 21.06 20.53 -11.24
CA ASP A 439 21.58 19.56 -10.25
C ASP A 439 20.80 18.23 -10.19
N SER A 440 19.59 18.16 -10.75
CA SER A 440 18.69 17.00 -10.53
C SER A 440 19.19 15.64 -11.03
N TYR A 441 20.24 15.62 -11.86
CA TYR A 441 20.78 14.39 -12.47
C TYR A 441 22.27 14.17 -12.23
N ARG A 442 22.88 14.84 -11.25
CA ARG A 442 24.28 14.58 -10.86
C ARG A 442 24.45 13.17 -10.31
N SER A 443 25.62 12.60 -10.54
CA SER A 443 25.95 11.24 -10.10
C SER A 443 27.32 11.12 -9.46
N TYR A 444 28.23 12.05 -9.77
CA TYR A 444 29.45 12.25 -9.03
C TYR A 444 29.39 13.58 -8.28
N PHE A 445 29.88 13.56 -7.05
CA PHE A 445 29.87 14.72 -6.18
C PHE A 445 31.30 15.13 -5.86
N SER A 446 31.55 16.43 -5.96
CA SER A 446 32.85 17.02 -5.64
C SER A 446 32.66 18.12 -4.61
N GLN A 447 33.71 18.35 -3.83
CA GLN A 447 33.78 19.51 -2.94
C GLN A 447 35.14 20.15 -3.09
N VAL A 448 35.18 21.48 -3.06
CA VAL A 448 36.44 22.21 -2.99
C VAL A 448 37.17 21.79 -1.71
N VAL A 449 38.48 21.56 -1.79
CA VAL A 449 39.30 21.25 -0.61
C VAL A 449 39.06 22.32 0.46
N PRO A 450 38.52 21.96 1.63
CA PRO A 450 38.20 22.92 2.68
C PRO A 450 39.47 23.63 3.15
N ASP A 451 39.37 24.94 3.31
CA ASP A 451 40.40 25.80 3.89
C ASP A 451 39.68 26.92 4.63
N ASP A 452 39.93 27.05 5.94
CA ASP A 452 39.43 28.15 6.77
C ASP A 452 40.29 29.42 6.62
N GLY A 453 41.23 29.40 5.66
CA GLY A 453 42.17 30.47 5.36
C GLY A 453 43.53 30.25 6.02
N VAL A 454 43.68 29.24 6.88
CA VAL A 454 44.93 28.92 7.57
C VAL A 454 45.98 28.38 6.60
N LEU A 455 45.58 27.60 5.59
CA LEU A 455 46.51 27.05 4.62
C LEU A 455 46.76 27.97 3.42
N GLY A 456 45.89 28.95 3.18
CA GLY A 456 46.01 29.90 2.08
C GLY A 456 45.95 29.23 0.70
N LEU A 457 45.15 28.17 0.56
CA LEU A 457 45.00 27.39 -0.68
C LEU A 457 44.36 28.21 -1.81
N ASP A 458 43.58 29.24 -1.47
CA ASP A 458 43.00 30.16 -2.45
C ASP A 458 44.06 30.89 -3.28
N GLU A 459 45.25 31.18 -2.71
CA GLU A 459 46.35 31.81 -3.46
C GLU A 459 46.98 30.88 -4.51
N ILE A 460 46.73 29.58 -4.41
CA ILE A 460 47.25 28.55 -5.32
C ILE A 460 46.26 28.30 -6.46
N ARG A 461 44.97 28.54 -6.21
CA ARG A 461 43.91 28.36 -7.20
C ARG A 461 44.02 29.45 -8.28
N VAL A 462 43.79 29.04 -9.52
CA VAL A 462 43.78 29.96 -10.67
C VAL A 462 42.47 30.74 -10.74
N TRP A 463 41.37 30.13 -10.31
CA TRP A 463 40.02 30.67 -10.38
C TRP A 463 39.50 31.00 -8.98
N GLY A 464 38.56 31.94 -8.91
CA GLY A 464 37.83 32.22 -7.68
C GLY A 464 37.04 31.00 -7.18
N PRO A 465 36.69 30.94 -5.88
CA PRO A 465 36.07 29.76 -5.27
C PRO A 465 34.83 29.22 -6.00
N ASP A 466 33.92 30.09 -6.45
CA ASP A 466 32.67 29.70 -7.11
C ASP A 466 32.90 29.15 -8.52
N GLU A 467 33.74 29.83 -9.30
CA GLU A 467 34.10 29.38 -10.65
C GLU A 467 34.89 28.05 -10.59
N HIS A 468 35.78 27.93 -9.60
CA HIS A 468 36.52 26.69 -9.35
C HIS A 468 35.58 25.54 -8.99
N ARG A 469 34.60 25.76 -8.09
CA ARG A 469 33.58 24.77 -7.72
C ARG A 469 32.78 24.31 -8.94
N ALA A 470 32.24 25.23 -9.72
CA ALA A 470 31.45 24.90 -10.91
C ALA A 470 32.26 24.10 -11.95
N ARG A 471 33.52 24.48 -12.16
CA ARG A 471 34.43 23.78 -13.08
C ARG A 471 34.82 22.40 -12.56
N LEU A 472 35.15 22.28 -11.28
CA LEU A 472 35.49 21.02 -10.61
C LEU A 472 34.33 20.04 -10.73
N GLN A 473 33.11 20.48 -10.45
CA GLN A 473 31.93 19.64 -10.57
C GLN A 473 31.70 19.19 -12.01
N ARG A 474 31.89 20.07 -12.99
CA ARG A 474 31.78 19.73 -14.41
C ARG A 474 32.80 18.67 -14.84
N ILE A 475 34.06 18.83 -14.46
CA ILE A 475 35.15 17.87 -14.76
C ILE A 475 34.90 16.53 -14.07
N THR A 476 34.39 16.56 -12.83
CA THR A 476 34.10 15.35 -12.06
C THR A 476 32.95 14.56 -12.68
N GLU A 477 31.89 15.25 -13.13
CA GLU A 477 30.73 14.60 -13.75
C GLU A 477 31.04 14.09 -15.17
N GLU A 478 31.83 14.83 -15.95
CA GLU A 478 32.20 14.48 -17.33
C GLU A 478 33.69 14.78 -17.64
N PRO A 479 34.59 13.84 -17.32
CA PRO A 479 36.03 14.03 -17.55
C PRO A 479 36.42 14.07 -19.03
N SER A 480 35.69 13.36 -19.90
CA SER A 480 36.00 13.22 -21.33
C SER A 480 35.59 14.44 -22.17
N ASP A 481 34.73 15.30 -21.64
CA ASP A 481 34.27 16.50 -22.34
C ASP A 481 34.05 17.71 -21.42
N PRO A 482 35.16 18.35 -21.01
CA PRO A 482 35.11 19.55 -20.19
C PRO A 482 34.53 20.79 -20.92
N ALA A 483 34.33 20.70 -22.25
CA ALA A 483 33.80 21.78 -23.09
C ALA A 483 32.26 21.74 -23.21
N GLY A 484 31.61 20.65 -22.79
CA GLY A 484 30.15 20.57 -22.64
C GLY A 484 29.37 20.18 -23.90
N SER A 485 29.74 19.09 -24.58
CA SER A 485 28.87 18.45 -25.58
C SER A 485 27.56 17.99 -24.95
N LYS A 486 26.59 17.76 -25.84
CA LYS A 486 25.19 17.45 -25.55
C LYS A 486 24.98 16.10 -24.84
N SER A 487 26.00 15.26 -24.66
CA SER A 487 25.87 14.03 -23.88
C SER A 487 25.82 14.34 -22.40
N LYS A 488 24.70 14.00 -21.74
CA LYS A 488 24.56 14.06 -20.27
C LYS A 488 24.91 12.67 -19.67
N PRO A 489 26.19 12.36 -19.38
CA PRO A 489 26.62 11.07 -18.82
C PRO A 489 26.03 10.79 -17.43
N GLY A 490 25.89 11.83 -16.61
CA GLY A 490 25.34 11.74 -15.25
C GLY A 490 23.93 11.21 -15.25
N LEU A 491 23.13 11.70 -16.19
CA LEU A 491 21.77 11.23 -16.44
C LEU A 491 21.71 9.76 -16.85
N GLN A 492 22.67 9.26 -17.64
CA GLN A 492 22.74 7.83 -17.96
C GLN A 492 23.05 6.99 -16.71
N ARG A 493 24.02 7.43 -15.89
CA ARG A 493 24.33 6.77 -14.62
C ARG A 493 23.15 6.79 -13.66
N ARG A 494 22.48 7.94 -13.55
CA ARG A 494 21.29 8.14 -12.72
C ARG A 494 20.14 7.24 -13.17
N ASN A 495 19.93 7.08 -14.47
CA ASN A 495 18.95 6.14 -15.01
C ASN A 495 19.19 4.69 -14.55
N ARG A 496 20.46 4.25 -14.43
CA ARG A 496 20.78 2.91 -13.91
C ARG A 496 20.44 2.75 -12.42
N PHE A 497 20.61 3.81 -11.62
CA PHE A 497 20.15 3.81 -10.23
C PHE A 497 18.62 3.70 -10.15
N LEU A 498 17.89 4.44 -10.99
CA LEU A 498 16.44 4.34 -11.08
C LEU A 498 15.98 2.94 -11.53
N ASP A 499 16.68 2.32 -12.49
CA ASP A 499 16.41 0.94 -12.92
C ASP A 499 16.62 -0.06 -11.77
N HIS A 500 17.66 0.12 -10.96
CA HIS A 500 17.88 -0.69 -9.77
C HIS A 500 16.74 -0.55 -8.75
N LEU A 501 16.22 0.67 -8.55
CA LEU A 501 15.08 0.90 -7.65
C LEU A 501 13.78 0.30 -8.19
N LEU A 502 13.53 0.42 -9.50
CA LEU A 502 12.37 -0.20 -10.16
C LEU A 502 12.41 -1.72 -10.08
N ALA A 503 13.60 -2.31 -10.18
CA ALA A 503 13.79 -3.76 -10.11
C ALA A 503 13.36 -4.35 -8.74
N ARG A 504 13.40 -3.57 -7.65
CA ARG A 504 12.88 -4.00 -6.34
C ARG A 504 11.38 -4.29 -6.36
N PHE A 505 10.67 -3.67 -7.29
CA PHE A 505 9.23 -3.83 -7.49
C PHE A 505 8.89 -4.73 -8.68
N GLY A 506 9.90 -5.34 -9.33
CA GLY A 506 9.72 -6.16 -10.52
C GLY A 506 9.37 -5.35 -11.78
N GLU A 507 9.61 -4.04 -11.79
CA GLU A 507 9.19 -3.14 -12.87
C GLU A 507 10.34 -2.80 -13.83
N GLN A 508 10.03 -2.65 -15.12
CA GLN A 508 11.01 -2.39 -16.18
C GLN A 508 10.45 -1.37 -17.20
N PHE A 509 11.35 -0.55 -17.76
CA PHE A 509 11.00 0.55 -18.69
C PHE A 509 11.76 0.45 -20.04
N HIS A 510 12.18 -0.76 -20.43
CA HIS A 510 13.05 -0.96 -21.60
C HIS A 510 12.36 -0.56 -22.92
N ASP A 511 11.15 -1.06 -23.16
CA ASP A 511 10.38 -0.77 -24.38
C ASP A 511 10.00 0.71 -24.46
N TYR A 512 9.64 1.30 -23.32
CA TYR A 512 9.37 2.73 -23.21
C TYR A 512 10.59 3.58 -23.59
N ALA A 513 11.78 3.19 -23.12
CA ALA A 513 13.03 3.88 -23.45
C ALA A 513 13.35 3.80 -24.95
N LEU A 514 13.09 2.65 -25.59
CA LEU A 514 13.29 2.47 -27.04
C LEU A 514 12.36 3.36 -27.86
N LEU A 515 11.09 3.49 -27.47
CA LEU A 515 10.13 4.37 -28.14
C LEU A 515 10.51 5.85 -28.02
N GLN A 516 10.96 6.27 -26.83
CA GLN A 516 11.42 7.63 -26.60
C GLN A 516 12.68 7.99 -27.40
N ALA A 517 13.56 7.03 -27.68
CA ALA A 517 14.78 7.27 -28.45
C ALA A 517 14.52 7.78 -29.88
N GLY A 518 13.33 7.49 -30.44
CA GLY A 518 12.90 7.99 -31.75
C GLY A 518 12.16 9.33 -31.71
N GLU A 519 11.71 9.79 -30.54
CA GLU A 519 11.03 11.09 -30.40
C GLU A 519 12.05 12.23 -30.33
N GLY A 520 11.83 13.30 -31.11
CA GLY A 520 12.60 14.54 -30.96
C GLY A 520 12.41 15.16 -29.57
N ALA A 521 13.25 16.14 -29.22
CA ALA A 521 13.11 16.90 -27.98
C ALA A 521 11.77 17.64 -27.92
N ALA A 522 10.75 17.03 -27.31
CA ALA A 522 9.49 17.69 -27.02
C ALA A 522 9.61 18.44 -25.69
N ALA A 523 9.07 19.67 -25.66
CA ALA A 523 9.07 20.55 -24.48
C ALA A 523 10.46 20.90 -23.90
N GLY A 524 11.52 20.88 -24.72
CA GLY A 524 12.88 21.27 -24.30
C GLY A 524 13.64 20.21 -23.48
N MET A 525 13.02 19.05 -23.19
CA MET A 525 13.68 17.92 -22.55
C MET A 525 14.22 16.93 -23.58
N THR A 526 15.41 16.40 -23.33
CA THR A 526 15.96 15.26 -24.05
C THR A 526 15.16 13.98 -23.71
N PRO A 527 15.14 12.96 -24.60
CA PRO A 527 14.48 11.68 -24.31
C PRO A 527 14.94 11.03 -23.00
N ALA A 528 16.23 11.14 -22.68
CA ALA A 528 16.79 10.58 -21.46
C ALA A 528 16.33 11.32 -20.17
N GLU A 529 16.12 12.63 -20.23
CA GLU A 529 15.60 13.42 -19.11
C GLU A 529 14.14 13.09 -18.86
N ARG A 530 13.37 12.94 -19.94
CA ARG A 530 11.97 12.53 -19.86
C ARG A 530 11.86 11.12 -19.24
N LEU A 531 12.68 10.18 -19.69
CA LEU A 531 12.74 8.84 -19.13
C LEU A 531 13.04 8.86 -17.62
N ALA A 532 14.06 9.62 -17.19
CA ALA A 532 14.41 9.71 -15.77
C ALA A 532 13.29 10.34 -14.93
N ARG A 533 12.66 11.41 -15.43
CA ARG A 533 11.49 12.05 -14.81
C ARG A 533 10.33 11.06 -14.65
N ASP A 534 10.01 10.31 -15.71
CA ASP A 534 8.87 9.38 -15.71
C ASP A 534 9.12 8.18 -14.80
N LYS A 535 10.35 7.65 -14.74
CA LYS A 535 10.76 6.62 -13.76
C LYS A 535 10.63 7.10 -12.32
N ARG A 536 11.04 8.34 -12.02
CA ARG A 536 10.91 8.93 -10.68
C ARG A 536 9.45 9.12 -10.29
N ALA A 537 8.63 9.63 -11.22
CA ALA A 537 7.19 9.76 -11.02
C ALA A 537 6.51 8.41 -10.80
N PHE A 538 6.92 7.37 -11.54
CA PHE A 538 6.44 6.01 -11.35
C PHE A 538 6.81 5.46 -9.96
N LEU A 539 8.08 5.59 -9.53
CA LEU A 539 8.53 5.15 -8.20
C LEU A 539 7.80 5.87 -7.06
N ARG A 540 7.61 7.19 -7.18
CA ARG A 540 6.90 8.00 -6.18
C ARG A 540 5.44 7.59 -6.03
N ASP A 541 4.78 7.34 -7.14
CA ASP A 541 3.37 6.98 -7.15
C ASP A 541 3.15 5.47 -6.96
N TYR A 542 4.23 4.67 -6.92
CA TYR A 542 4.17 3.21 -6.86
C TYR A 542 3.33 2.65 -5.71
N PRO A 543 3.36 3.19 -4.47
CA PRO A 543 2.46 2.73 -3.41
C PRO A 543 0.98 2.76 -3.83
N ARG A 544 0.56 3.79 -4.57
CA ARG A 544 -0.82 3.93 -5.08
C ARG A 544 -1.04 3.04 -6.31
N ILE A 545 -0.22 3.18 -7.35
CA ILE A 545 -0.42 2.45 -8.63
C ILE A 545 -0.10 0.95 -8.52
N GLY A 546 0.61 0.55 -7.46
CA GLY A 546 0.90 -0.83 -7.10
C GLY A 546 -0.27 -1.47 -6.36
N ARG A 547 -0.82 -0.78 -5.35
CA ARG A 547 -1.96 -1.22 -4.54
C ARG A 547 -3.27 -1.23 -5.33
N ASP A 548 -3.55 -0.12 -6.01
CA ASP A 548 -4.88 0.19 -6.58
C ASP A 548 -5.09 -0.35 -8.00
N ARG A 549 -4.20 -1.21 -8.54
CA ARG A 549 -4.18 -1.67 -9.94
C ARG A 549 -5.55 -2.08 -10.50
N GLY A 550 -6.30 -2.85 -9.73
CA GLY A 550 -7.61 -3.39 -10.13
C GLY A 550 -8.81 -2.51 -9.74
N ILE A 551 -8.61 -1.39 -9.05
CA ILE A 551 -9.70 -0.52 -8.60
C ILE A 551 -10.28 0.28 -9.78
N ALA A 552 -11.60 0.35 -9.80
CA ALA A 552 -12.40 1.15 -10.70
C ALA A 552 -12.60 2.58 -10.20
N PHE A 553 -13.15 3.43 -11.07
CA PHE A 553 -13.57 4.77 -10.68
C PHE A 553 -14.64 4.74 -9.56
N ASN A 554 -14.52 5.62 -8.57
CA ASN A 554 -15.48 5.76 -7.48
C ASN A 554 -16.73 6.49 -7.97
N LEU A 555 -17.85 5.76 -8.12
CA LEU A 555 -19.12 6.29 -8.64
C LEU A 555 -19.78 7.33 -7.72
N LEU A 556 -19.36 7.42 -6.45
CA LEU A 556 -19.91 8.38 -5.48
C LEU A 556 -19.21 9.74 -5.49
N GLU A 557 -18.13 9.86 -6.25
CA GLU A 557 -17.33 11.06 -6.38
C GLU A 557 -17.39 11.62 -7.82
N PRO A 558 -17.18 12.93 -8.02
CA PRO A 558 -17.19 13.49 -9.36
C PRO A 558 -16.04 12.93 -10.21
N ALA A 559 -16.28 12.82 -11.52
CA ALA A 559 -15.23 12.51 -12.49
C ALA A 559 -14.17 13.62 -12.51
N GLY A 560 -12.89 13.25 -12.38
CA GLY A 560 -11.81 14.22 -12.27
C GLY A 560 -10.42 13.60 -12.33
N ALA A 561 -9.39 14.43 -12.13
CA ALA A 561 -8.02 13.95 -12.08
C ALA A 561 -7.76 13.06 -10.86
N ASP A 562 -8.39 13.35 -9.73
CA ASP A 562 -8.17 12.65 -8.47
C ASP A 562 -8.94 11.32 -8.38
N ASN A 563 -10.07 11.22 -9.08
CA ASN A 563 -10.92 10.04 -9.17
C ASN A 563 -10.81 9.42 -10.56
N ARG A 564 -9.80 8.56 -10.73
CA ARG A 564 -9.56 7.72 -11.92
C ARG A 564 -9.38 6.28 -11.46
N SER A 565 -9.66 5.33 -12.35
CA SER A 565 -9.35 3.91 -12.06
C SER A 565 -7.84 3.71 -11.86
N GLY A 566 -7.46 2.70 -11.09
CA GLY A 566 -6.05 2.39 -10.87
C GLY A 566 -5.34 1.91 -12.13
N LEU A 567 -6.04 1.16 -12.99
CA LEU A 567 -5.54 0.79 -14.32
C LEU A 567 -5.23 2.03 -15.16
N GLU A 568 -6.11 3.04 -15.17
CA GLU A 568 -5.85 4.29 -15.87
C GLU A 568 -4.59 4.99 -15.33
N TRP A 569 -4.47 5.14 -14.01
CA TRP A 569 -3.29 5.73 -13.38
C TRP A 569 -1.99 5.00 -13.77
N ARG A 570 -2.02 3.68 -13.74
CA ARG A 570 -0.88 2.83 -14.06
C ARG A 570 -0.48 2.93 -15.52
N LEU A 571 -1.45 2.85 -16.44
CA LEU A 571 -1.22 3.05 -17.88
C LEU A 571 -0.64 4.44 -18.17
N ARG A 572 -1.16 5.50 -17.53
CA ARG A 572 -0.60 6.85 -17.70
C ARG A 572 0.88 6.92 -17.35
N ARG A 573 1.28 6.30 -16.23
CA ARG A 573 2.67 6.27 -15.79
C ARG A 573 3.56 5.40 -16.68
N LYS A 574 3.11 4.22 -17.12
CA LYS A 574 3.89 3.35 -18.02
C LYS A 574 4.03 3.89 -19.44
N LEU A 575 2.99 4.56 -19.95
CA LEU A 575 2.97 5.12 -21.29
C LEU A 575 3.52 6.56 -21.36
N GLY A 576 3.88 7.15 -20.21
CA GLY A 576 4.31 8.54 -20.10
C GLY A 576 3.30 9.54 -20.69
N ILE A 577 2.02 9.27 -20.43
CA ILE A 577 0.91 10.14 -20.81
C ILE A 577 0.81 11.25 -19.77
N ALA A 578 0.96 12.50 -20.22
CA ALA A 578 0.84 13.66 -19.37
C ALA A 578 -0.64 13.93 -18.98
N ASP A 579 -0.87 14.84 -18.04
CA ASP A 579 -2.23 15.10 -17.54
C ASP A 579 -3.15 15.79 -18.56
N ASP A 580 -2.57 16.45 -19.57
CA ASP A 580 -3.27 17.08 -20.69
C ASP A 580 -3.72 16.08 -21.76
N ASP A 581 -2.93 15.03 -22.01
CA ASP A 581 -3.30 13.94 -22.91
C ASP A 581 -4.40 13.06 -22.28
N ARG A 582 -5.50 12.83 -23.01
CA ARG A 582 -6.67 12.08 -22.51
C ARG A 582 -6.90 10.80 -23.29
N PHE A 583 -7.18 9.71 -22.59
CA PHE A 583 -7.84 8.53 -23.11
C PHE A 583 -9.01 8.18 -22.18
N TYR A 584 -9.91 7.31 -22.64
CA TYR A 584 -11.10 6.94 -21.87
C TYR A 584 -11.08 5.45 -21.58
N LEU A 585 -11.35 5.09 -20.33
CA LEU A 585 -11.65 3.72 -19.92
C LEU A 585 -13.16 3.63 -19.70
N LEU A 586 -13.80 2.71 -20.41
CA LEU A 586 -15.22 2.42 -20.32
C LEU A 586 -15.42 1.05 -19.67
N GLU A 587 -16.20 1.00 -18.60
CA GLU A 587 -16.61 -0.26 -17.97
C GLU A 587 -17.98 -0.66 -18.51
N HIS A 588 -18.06 -1.85 -19.10
CA HIS A 588 -19.29 -2.27 -19.76
C HIS A 588 -20.39 -2.63 -18.76
N ILE A 589 -20.03 -3.10 -17.56
CA ILE A 589 -20.99 -3.40 -16.49
C ILE A 589 -21.84 -2.18 -16.09
N LEU A 590 -21.33 -0.96 -16.29
CA LEU A 590 -22.03 0.30 -16.00
C LEU A 590 -23.01 0.70 -17.10
N LEU A 591 -22.99 0.03 -18.26
CA LEU A 591 -23.93 0.21 -19.36
C LEU A 591 -25.15 -0.71 -19.24
N ARG A 592 -25.18 -1.57 -18.21
CA ARG A 592 -26.29 -2.49 -17.98
C ARG A 592 -27.59 -1.73 -17.67
N PRO A 593 -28.76 -2.30 -18.03
CA PRO A 593 -30.03 -1.70 -17.68
C PRO A 593 -30.22 -1.69 -16.16
N LEU A 594 -30.69 -0.56 -15.62
CA LEU A 594 -31.11 -0.45 -14.22
C LEU A 594 -32.62 -0.18 -14.12
N PRO A 595 -33.29 -0.56 -13.02
CA PRO A 595 -34.73 -0.33 -12.83
C PRO A 595 -35.19 1.14 -12.94
N GLY A 596 -34.26 2.10 -12.93
CA GLY A 596 -34.52 3.54 -13.09
C GLY A 596 -34.31 4.09 -14.51
N ASP A 597 -33.95 3.27 -15.50
CA ASP A 597 -33.69 3.70 -16.88
C ASP A 597 -34.99 3.92 -17.67
N VAL A 598 -35.80 4.90 -17.26
CA VAL A 598 -37.18 5.13 -17.75
C VAL A 598 -37.27 5.62 -19.20
N TYR A 599 -36.14 5.90 -19.85
CA TYR A 599 -36.09 6.50 -21.20
C TYR A 599 -35.65 5.52 -22.30
N GLN A 600 -35.39 4.25 -21.99
CA GLN A 600 -34.99 3.26 -22.99
C GLN A 600 -36.20 2.70 -23.72
N SER A 601 -36.44 3.20 -24.94
CA SER A 601 -37.55 2.81 -25.83
C SER A 601 -37.12 1.90 -27.00
N GLY A 602 -35.86 1.45 -27.01
CA GLY A 602 -35.28 0.58 -28.03
C GLY A 602 -34.28 -0.43 -27.46
N PRO A 603 -33.65 -1.26 -28.31
CA PRO A 603 -32.65 -2.23 -27.88
C PRO A 603 -31.46 -1.51 -27.21
N LEU A 604 -30.96 -2.11 -26.12
CA LEU A 604 -29.80 -1.64 -25.35
C LEU A 604 -28.54 -1.60 -26.21
N PHE A 605 -28.36 -2.65 -27.02
CA PHE A 605 -27.32 -2.75 -28.04
C PHE A 605 -27.90 -3.30 -29.34
N ARG A 606 -27.57 -2.64 -30.46
CA ARG A 606 -27.78 -3.16 -31.82
C ARG A 606 -26.48 -3.71 -32.36
N ASP A 607 -26.57 -4.70 -33.25
CA ASP A 607 -25.43 -5.36 -33.87
C ASP A 607 -24.39 -5.84 -32.84
N ALA A 608 -24.86 -6.37 -31.71
CA ALA A 608 -23.99 -6.85 -30.65
C ALA A 608 -23.03 -7.92 -31.20
N GLN A 609 -21.74 -7.72 -30.94
CA GLN A 609 -20.67 -8.61 -31.40
C GLN A 609 -20.54 -9.85 -30.52
N VAL A 610 -20.99 -9.75 -29.28
CA VAL A 610 -20.98 -10.82 -28.28
C VAL A 610 -22.36 -10.94 -27.65
N ARG A 611 -22.70 -12.15 -27.19
CA ARG A 611 -23.99 -12.44 -26.52
C ARG A 611 -24.15 -11.63 -25.23
N ASP A 612 -23.08 -11.50 -24.46
CA ASP A 612 -23.03 -10.73 -23.22
C ASP A 612 -22.02 -9.58 -23.40
N PRO A 613 -22.51 -8.35 -23.65
CA PRO A 613 -21.63 -7.20 -23.81
C PRO A 613 -21.25 -6.53 -22.47
N TYR A 614 -21.74 -7.02 -21.32
CA TYR A 614 -21.60 -6.35 -20.02
C TYR A 614 -20.54 -6.98 -19.13
N SER A 615 -20.57 -8.31 -19.03
CA SER A 615 -19.80 -9.07 -18.06
C SER A 615 -18.30 -8.93 -18.29
N LEU A 616 -17.59 -8.47 -17.25
CA LEU A 616 -16.13 -8.50 -17.14
C LEU A 616 -15.41 -7.90 -18.37
N GLN A 617 -15.99 -6.86 -18.96
CA GLN A 617 -15.46 -6.20 -20.15
C GLN A 617 -15.16 -4.72 -19.91
N ILE A 618 -14.04 -4.28 -20.45
CA ILE A 618 -13.63 -2.87 -20.52
C ILE A 618 -13.24 -2.50 -21.95
N SER A 619 -13.41 -1.22 -22.29
CA SER A 619 -12.92 -0.65 -23.54
C SER A 619 -12.03 0.56 -23.25
N LEU A 620 -10.85 0.60 -23.88
CA LEU A 620 -9.93 1.73 -23.81
C LEU A 620 -9.96 2.49 -25.15
N VAL A 621 -10.33 3.78 -25.09
CA VAL A 621 -10.50 4.63 -26.28
C VAL A 621 -9.42 5.70 -26.31
N PHE A 622 -8.53 5.61 -27.29
CA PHE A 622 -7.46 6.57 -27.54
C PHE A 622 -7.85 7.52 -28.69
N PRO A 623 -8.02 8.81 -28.41
CA PRO A 623 -8.46 9.76 -29.42
C PRO A 623 -7.49 9.97 -30.59
N GLY A 624 -8.00 9.78 -31.80
CA GLY A 624 -7.23 10.00 -33.02
C GLY A 624 -6.83 11.46 -33.28
N TRP A 625 -7.26 12.45 -32.49
CA TRP A 625 -6.80 13.85 -32.65
C TRP A 625 -5.48 14.14 -31.92
N ILE A 626 -5.04 13.29 -31.00
CA ILE A 626 -3.75 13.41 -30.32
C ILE A 626 -2.66 12.80 -31.22
N LYS A 627 -1.62 13.58 -31.52
CA LYS A 627 -0.59 13.21 -32.51
C LYS A 627 0.10 11.90 -32.14
N ARG A 628 0.46 11.70 -30.87
CA ARG A 628 1.12 10.49 -30.37
C ARG A 628 0.28 9.23 -30.59
N TYR A 629 -1.04 9.32 -30.42
CA TYR A 629 -1.96 8.18 -30.61
C TYR A 629 -2.16 7.80 -32.09
N ARG A 630 -1.58 8.54 -33.03
CA ARG A 630 -1.55 8.16 -34.45
C ARG A 630 -0.32 7.35 -34.84
N ASP A 631 0.73 7.35 -34.02
CA ASP A 631 1.96 6.61 -34.30
C ASP A 631 1.71 5.09 -34.17
N PRO A 632 1.91 4.29 -35.24
CA PRO A 632 1.73 2.85 -35.19
C PRO A 632 2.56 2.15 -34.12
N ASN A 633 3.80 2.60 -33.89
CA ASN A 633 4.67 2.00 -32.87
C ASN A 633 4.12 2.26 -31.46
N PHE A 634 3.69 3.49 -31.20
CA PHE A 634 3.05 3.83 -29.93
C PHE A 634 1.74 3.04 -29.72
N ARG A 635 0.93 2.84 -30.77
CA ARG A 635 -0.29 2.03 -30.68
C ARG A 635 -0.01 0.59 -30.27
N GLN A 636 0.95 -0.07 -30.93
CA GLN A 636 1.32 -1.44 -30.59
C GLN A 636 1.85 -1.54 -29.15
N PHE A 637 2.62 -0.54 -28.71
CA PHE A 637 3.09 -0.46 -27.32
C PHE A 637 1.94 -0.27 -26.33
N VAL A 638 0.97 0.59 -26.65
CA VAL A 638 -0.26 0.76 -25.85
C VAL A 638 -1.02 -0.55 -25.75
N GLU A 639 -1.25 -1.25 -26.86
CA GLU A 639 -1.96 -2.53 -26.88
C GLU A 639 -1.28 -3.56 -25.98
N GLN A 640 0.04 -3.74 -26.11
CA GLN A 640 0.81 -4.67 -25.28
C GLN A 640 0.76 -4.27 -23.80
N THR A 641 0.97 -2.98 -23.49
CA THR A 641 0.92 -2.48 -22.11
C THR A 641 -0.47 -2.65 -21.49
N VAL A 642 -1.53 -2.46 -22.28
CA VAL A 642 -2.90 -2.68 -21.80
C VAL A 642 -3.11 -4.15 -21.48
N VAL A 643 -2.69 -5.07 -22.33
CA VAL A 643 -2.79 -6.52 -22.07
C VAL A 643 -2.03 -6.92 -20.81
N ASP A 644 -0.79 -6.45 -20.67
CA ASP A 644 0.08 -6.81 -19.54
C ASP A 644 -0.42 -6.24 -18.19
N GLU A 645 -1.11 -5.11 -18.22
CA GLU A 645 -1.58 -4.41 -17.01
C GLU A 645 -3.05 -4.64 -16.68
N THR A 646 -3.83 -5.26 -17.56
CA THR A 646 -5.25 -5.55 -17.31
C THR A 646 -5.39 -6.60 -16.20
N PRO A 647 -6.26 -6.37 -15.19
CA PRO A 647 -6.51 -7.35 -14.13
C PRO A 647 -6.94 -8.72 -14.65
N ALA A 648 -6.45 -9.79 -14.02
CA ALA A 648 -6.66 -11.17 -14.46
C ALA A 648 -8.13 -11.63 -14.46
N HIS A 649 -9.02 -11.00 -13.69
CA HIS A 649 -10.45 -11.34 -13.73
C HIS A 649 -11.19 -10.75 -14.95
N LEU A 650 -10.52 -9.91 -15.75
CA LEU A 650 -11.02 -9.32 -16.99
C LEU A 650 -10.34 -9.92 -18.24
N SER A 651 -9.33 -10.79 -18.07
CA SER A 651 -8.48 -11.34 -19.15
C SER A 651 -9.00 -12.65 -19.72
#